data_AF-A0A953XX12-F1
#
_entry.id   AF-A0A953XX12-F1
#
_cell.length_a   1.000
_cell.length_b   1.000
_cell.length_c   1.000
_cell.angle_alpha   90.00
_cell.angle_beta   90.00
_cell.angle_gamma   90.00
#
_symmetry.space_group_name_H-M   'P 1'
#
loop_
_entity.id
_entity.type
_entity.pdbx_description
1 polymer ?
#
loop_
_entity_poly.entity_id
_entity_poly.type
_entity_poly.pdbx_seq_one_letter_code
_entity_poly.pdbx_strand_id
1 'polypeptide(L)'
;MATEDEEYRTELRAVCRRLVQGLLRLQLSNSDAPRLEKKRRARVSIRMRDAAMPSKLGVVLAPPTDEDYRGGALITSVKPGSAADEAGLQAGNRICEAEGLRVENALDYYMQETEWVGGQKVNIGIRREGAKDYKKDITLKQIWPGYLGLKLNPGVGEGPIVEGFLPFSPCKGELEIGDIIYEVGGDEISKIEQFRELERSIEPGDDIRLKVLRGEKKRKKSAKVEAAGSPEGWFGFGIEEEDKGDDNGVVVSVAPPSSPAGLAGLKEGDRVTWIGDTPILGLDHLYDFAGTVAGGKPYMVKWIREGEEMEAEMVAEPTPQPFDLTWEPDINNRFQVYVSELTKSGAAEKAGMKKGDVIMKINGNDASNLMIFRPLYWKLSAGEEVTFTVMRKNAEVDVTYELPKRTETSGGEEQEEGGWAYYPEMGESPSFSTAAAVLVLMDVQSDMKIKGLSRALRDPLKSAASLLNSLRVEDAQNGGMETYVYRGGSKEHGQPGLDVKGCQGRNAICELALVRLKEFRRSKSDLKKIINQWTMYRGELDAVRRMEYYAPPGKRGSPHNFDRNFNAAYYWMYGHYHTLLAAKDVGGKTYDEINEICTKALMLTKYDDGTWLGHPSFGKLCGTCLGLWILGETEGPWREG
;
A
#
# COMPACT_ATOMS: atom_id res chain seq x y z
N MET A 1 -8.91 28.31 11.41
CA MET A 1 -9.79 29.40 11.89
C MET A 1 -9.21 30.81 11.74
N ALA A 2 -7.94 30.99 11.37
CA ALA A 2 -7.40 32.34 11.09
C ALA A 2 -7.88 32.92 9.74
N THR A 3 -8.61 32.13 8.93
CA THR A 3 -9.12 32.56 7.62
C THR A 3 -10.64 32.41 7.53
N GLU A 4 -11.26 33.39 6.86
CA GLU A 4 -12.66 33.38 6.42
C GLU A 4 -12.85 32.63 5.09
N ASP A 5 -11.75 32.17 4.49
CA ASP A 5 -11.75 31.38 3.27
C ASP A 5 -12.30 29.96 3.53
N GLU A 6 -13.44 29.68 2.91
CA GLU A 6 -14.17 28.42 3.07
C GLU A 6 -13.55 27.28 2.24
N GLU A 7 -12.82 27.61 1.17
CA GLU A 7 -12.07 26.63 0.35
C GLU A 7 -10.88 26.10 1.16
N TYR A 8 -10.11 27.01 1.78
CA TYR A 8 -9.00 26.65 2.67
C TYR A 8 -9.44 25.88 3.92
N ARG A 9 -10.65 26.14 4.44
CA ARG A 9 -11.23 25.36 5.55
C ARG A 9 -11.62 23.96 5.12
N THR A 10 -12.12 23.80 3.90
CA THR A 10 -12.46 22.50 3.33
C THR A 10 -11.19 21.67 3.14
N GLU A 11 -10.13 22.29 2.60
CA GLU A 11 -8.81 21.68 2.46
C GLU A 11 -8.20 21.27 3.82
N LEU A 12 -8.27 22.13 4.84
CA LEU A 12 -7.82 21.80 6.19
C LEU A 12 -8.59 20.63 6.82
N ARG A 13 -9.91 20.55 6.58
CA ARG A 13 -10.73 19.42 7.04
C ARG A 13 -10.32 18.12 6.33
N ALA A 14 -10.07 18.18 5.02
CA ALA A 14 -9.57 17.05 4.25
C ALA A 14 -8.20 16.58 4.76
N VAL A 15 -7.27 17.51 5.04
CA VAL A 15 -5.96 17.20 5.65
C VAL A 15 -6.12 16.53 7.02
N CYS A 16 -6.98 17.06 7.89
CA CYS A 16 -7.23 16.47 9.21
C CYS A 16 -7.85 15.06 9.10
N ARG A 17 -8.78 14.84 8.16
CA ARG A 17 -9.37 13.53 7.89
C ARG A 17 -8.30 12.54 7.40
N ARG A 18 -7.45 12.93 6.45
CA ARG A 18 -6.31 12.13 5.96
C ARG A 18 -5.36 11.77 7.09
N LEU A 19 -5.06 12.72 7.98
CA LEU A 19 -4.20 12.48 9.13
C LEU A 19 -4.83 11.44 10.08
N VAL A 20 -6.11 11.60 10.44
CA VAL A 20 -6.85 10.62 11.25
C VAL A 20 -6.88 9.24 10.60
N GLN A 21 -7.12 9.17 9.29
CA GLN A 21 -7.13 7.93 8.52
C GLN A 21 -5.76 7.26 8.49
N GLY A 22 -4.68 8.01 8.25
CA GLY A 22 -3.31 7.49 8.29
C GLY A 22 -2.93 6.94 9.68
N LEU A 23 -3.41 7.58 10.74
CA LEU A 23 -3.18 7.15 12.12
C LEU A 23 -3.97 5.90 12.49
N LEU A 24 -5.17 5.74 11.95
CA LEU A 24 -5.97 4.52 12.12
C LEU A 24 -5.42 3.37 11.28
N ARG A 25 -4.91 3.64 10.07
CA ARG A 25 -4.18 2.67 9.24
C ARG A 25 -2.93 2.16 9.95
N LEU A 26 -2.14 3.04 10.56
CA LEU A 26 -0.99 2.68 11.41
C LEU A 26 -1.39 1.79 12.61
N GLN A 27 -2.61 1.94 13.11
CA GLN A 27 -3.16 1.14 14.20
C GLN A 27 -3.65 -0.25 13.71
N LEU A 28 -4.14 -0.33 12.47
CA LEU A 28 -4.58 -1.55 11.80
C LEU A 28 -3.41 -2.39 11.25
N SER A 29 -2.34 -1.75 10.77
CA SER A 29 -1.15 -2.43 10.21
C SER A 29 -0.29 -3.14 11.27
N ASN A 30 -0.32 -2.70 12.54
CA ASN A 30 0.73 -3.04 13.50
C ASN A 30 0.37 -3.98 14.67
N SER A 31 -0.83 -4.56 14.74
CA SER A 31 -1.10 -5.52 15.83
C SER A 31 -1.95 -6.73 15.47
N ASP A 32 -2.97 -6.56 14.63
CA ASP A 32 -3.85 -7.66 14.24
C ASP A 32 -3.61 -8.14 12.80
N ALA A 33 -3.26 -7.26 11.85
CA ALA A 33 -3.06 -7.64 10.45
C ALA A 33 -1.97 -8.71 10.26
N PRO A 34 -0.72 -8.60 10.78
CA PRO A 34 0.31 -9.62 10.54
C PRO A 34 0.02 -10.96 11.23
N ARG A 35 -0.68 -10.93 12.38
CA ARG A 35 -1.10 -12.12 13.14
C ARG A 35 -2.24 -12.85 12.46
N LEU A 36 -3.18 -12.11 11.87
CA LEU A 36 -4.28 -12.68 11.10
C LEU A 36 -3.85 -13.11 9.71
N GLU A 37 -2.94 -12.40 9.05
CA GLU A 37 -2.31 -12.82 7.79
C GLU A 37 -1.60 -14.17 7.95
N LYS A 38 -0.86 -14.35 9.07
CA LYS A 38 -0.26 -15.65 9.45
C LYS A 38 -1.30 -16.75 9.71
N LYS A 39 -2.49 -16.42 10.25
CA LYS A 39 -3.63 -17.34 10.44
C LYS A 39 -4.44 -17.59 9.17
N ARG A 40 -4.48 -16.64 8.23
CA ARG A 40 -5.13 -16.70 6.91
C ARG A 40 -4.34 -17.61 5.99
N ARG A 41 -3.01 -17.39 5.90
CA ARG A 41 -2.06 -18.28 5.22
C ARG A 41 -2.15 -19.71 5.74
N ALA A 42 -2.37 -19.92 7.04
CA ALA A 42 -2.48 -21.26 7.62
C ALA A 42 -3.80 -22.02 7.29
N ARG A 43 -4.86 -21.34 6.82
CA ARG A 43 -6.18 -21.95 6.57
C ARG A 43 -6.45 -22.33 5.11
N VAL A 44 -5.62 -21.85 4.18
CA VAL A 44 -5.68 -22.23 2.76
C VAL A 44 -4.56 -23.22 2.47
N SER A 45 -4.91 -24.41 1.96
CA SER A 45 -3.91 -25.42 1.62
C SER A 45 -2.94 -24.88 0.57
N ILE A 46 -1.65 -25.24 0.64
CA ILE A 46 -0.61 -24.81 -0.33
C ILE A 46 -1.07 -25.09 -1.77
N ARG A 47 -1.72 -26.23 -1.99
CA ARG A 47 -2.30 -26.65 -3.28
C ARG A 47 -3.46 -25.77 -3.76
N MET A 48 -4.26 -25.19 -2.86
CA MET A 48 -5.28 -24.20 -3.24
C MET A 48 -4.63 -22.86 -3.57
N ARG A 49 -3.57 -22.45 -2.88
CA ARG A 49 -2.86 -21.21 -3.18
C ARG A 49 -2.20 -21.21 -4.57
N ASP A 50 -1.63 -22.34 -4.99
CA ASP A 50 -0.95 -22.45 -6.28
C ASP A 50 -1.93 -22.55 -7.48
N ALA A 51 -3.24 -22.72 -7.24
CA ALA A 51 -4.25 -22.95 -8.27
C ALA A 51 -5.48 -22.03 -8.21
N ALA A 52 -5.72 -21.36 -7.07
CA ALA A 52 -6.93 -20.56 -6.86
C ALA A 52 -6.71 -19.11 -7.25
N MET A 53 -7.58 -18.61 -8.13
CA MET A 53 -7.60 -17.22 -8.57
C MET A 53 -8.31 -16.33 -7.54
N PRO A 54 -8.03 -15.01 -7.54
CA PRO A 54 -8.75 -14.06 -6.71
C PRO A 54 -10.27 -14.18 -6.86
N SER A 55 -10.99 -13.91 -5.79
CA SER A 55 -12.45 -13.96 -5.74
C SER A 55 -13.02 -12.85 -4.86
N LYS A 56 -14.32 -12.64 -4.96
CA LYS A 56 -15.12 -11.64 -4.29
C LYS A 56 -16.45 -12.23 -3.83
N LEU A 57 -17.06 -11.60 -2.85
CA LEU A 57 -18.37 -11.99 -2.34
C LEU A 57 -19.48 -11.64 -3.34
N GLY A 58 -19.29 -10.57 -4.12
CA GLY A 58 -20.28 -10.04 -5.07
C GLY A 58 -21.26 -9.04 -4.46
N VAL A 59 -20.76 -8.21 -3.53
CA VAL A 59 -21.49 -7.08 -2.95
C VAL A 59 -20.99 -5.77 -3.55
N VAL A 60 -21.90 -4.81 -3.73
CA VAL A 60 -21.54 -3.41 -3.96
C VAL A 60 -21.78 -2.66 -2.67
N LEU A 61 -20.76 -1.92 -2.22
CA LEU A 61 -20.80 -1.19 -0.96
C LEU A 61 -20.95 0.31 -1.22
N ALA A 62 -21.64 0.99 -0.31
CA ALA A 62 -21.68 2.45 -0.32
C ALA A 62 -20.27 2.99 -0.05
N PRO A 63 -19.83 4.03 -0.78
CA PRO A 63 -18.61 4.72 -0.41
C PRO A 63 -18.69 5.23 1.03
N PRO A 64 -17.56 5.21 1.77
CA PRO A 64 -17.55 5.61 3.18
C PRO A 64 -17.97 7.08 3.33
N THR A 65 -18.98 7.33 4.16
CA THR A 65 -19.34 8.69 4.60
C THR A 65 -18.82 8.98 6.01
N ASP A 66 -18.80 10.25 6.42
CA ASP A 66 -18.47 10.65 7.80
C ASP A 66 -19.38 9.97 8.85
N GLU A 67 -20.61 9.61 8.46
CA GLU A 67 -21.56 8.92 9.33
C GLU A 67 -21.32 7.40 9.39
N ASP A 68 -20.64 6.82 8.39
CA ASP A 68 -20.32 5.40 8.33
C ASP A 68 -19.09 5.02 9.15
N TYR A 69 -18.34 5.99 9.66
CA TYR A 69 -17.14 5.75 10.46
C TYR A 69 -17.50 4.90 11.71
N ARG A 70 -17.07 3.63 11.71
CA ARG A 70 -17.35 2.57 12.72
C ARG A 70 -18.72 1.87 12.63
N GLY A 71 -19.49 2.13 11.58
CA GLY A 71 -20.83 1.54 11.35
C GLY A 71 -20.81 0.17 10.66
N GLY A 72 -19.71 -0.17 9.99
CA GLY A 72 -19.63 -1.31 9.06
C GLY A 72 -20.01 -0.92 7.64
N ALA A 73 -19.50 -1.64 6.65
CA ALA A 73 -19.70 -1.34 5.23
C ALA A 73 -21.15 -1.60 4.80
N LEU A 74 -21.84 -0.57 4.32
CA LEU A 74 -23.24 -0.66 3.88
C LEU A 74 -23.33 -1.32 2.50
N ILE A 75 -24.06 -2.43 2.39
CA ILE A 75 -24.39 -3.07 1.12
C ILE A 75 -25.45 -2.24 0.41
N THR A 76 -25.13 -1.71 -0.76
CA THR A 76 -26.08 -0.98 -1.62
C THR A 76 -26.75 -1.90 -2.63
N SER A 77 -26.04 -2.92 -3.10
CA SER A 77 -26.61 -3.97 -3.94
C SER A 77 -25.84 -5.28 -3.82
N VAL A 78 -26.49 -6.36 -4.24
CA VAL A 78 -25.92 -7.71 -4.28
C VAL A 78 -26.05 -8.24 -5.68
N LYS A 79 -24.95 -8.76 -6.24
CA LYS A 79 -24.92 -9.28 -7.61
C LYS A 79 -25.70 -10.60 -7.67
N PRO A 80 -26.70 -10.76 -8.58
CA PRO A 80 -27.42 -12.01 -8.75
C PRO A 80 -26.49 -13.19 -9.04
N GLY A 81 -26.75 -14.33 -8.40
CA GLY A 81 -25.95 -15.56 -8.53
C GLY A 81 -24.55 -15.48 -7.91
N SER A 82 -24.21 -14.42 -7.18
CA SER A 82 -22.94 -14.32 -6.43
C SER A 82 -22.96 -15.13 -5.13
N ALA A 83 -21.79 -15.25 -4.49
CA ALA A 83 -21.69 -15.88 -3.18
C ALA A 83 -22.51 -15.13 -2.10
N ALA A 84 -22.58 -13.80 -2.20
CA ALA A 84 -23.41 -12.96 -1.35
C ALA A 84 -24.91 -13.24 -1.53
N ASP A 85 -25.36 -13.37 -2.79
CA ASP A 85 -26.75 -13.63 -3.13
C ASP A 85 -27.22 -15.00 -2.61
N GLU A 86 -26.43 -16.05 -2.84
CA GLU A 86 -26.69 -17.39 -2.31
C GLU A 86 -26.63 -17.44 -0.78
N ALA A 87 -25.79 -16.59 -0.20
CA ALA A 87 -25.74 -16.38 1.24
C ALA A 87 -26.89 -15.49 1.76
N GLY A 88 -27.78 -14.98 0.89
CA GLY A 88 -28.95 -14.21 1.27
C GLY A 88 -28.62 -12.82 1.83
N LEU A 89 -27.46 -12.27 1.47
CA LEU A 89 -27.14 -10.87 1.75
C LEU A 89 -28.05 -9.98 0.90
N GLN A 90 -28.41 -8.82 1.43
CA GLN A 90 -29.35 -7.90 0.78
C GLN A 90 -28.85 -6.46 0.92
N ALA A 91 -29.29 -5.61 0.00
CA ALA A 91 -29.15 -4.16 0.15
C ALA A 91 -29.70 -3.71 1.52
N GLY A 92 -29.00 -2.77 2.15
CA GLY A 92 -29.27 -2.30 3.51
C GLY A 92 -28.63 -3.13 4.63
N ASN A 93 -28.04 -4.30 4.35
CA ASN A 93 -27.21 -5.00 5.33
C ASN A 93 -25.87 -4.26 5.49
N ARG A 94 -25.24 -4.37 6.67
CA ARG A 94 -23.90 -3.85 6.92
C ARG A 94 -22.92 -4.98 7.25
N ILE A 95 -21.78 -4.99 6.58
CA ILE A 95 -20.67 -5.90 6.90
C ILE A 95 -19.85 -5.25 8.01
N CYS A 96 -19.85 -5.85 9.19
CA CYS A 96 -19.18 -5.31 10.38
C CYS A 96 -17.93 -6.12 10.77
N GLU A 97 -17.77 -7.32 10.19
CA GLU A 97 -16.62 -8.19 10.41
C GLU A 97 -16.38 -9.05 9.17
N ALA A 98 -15.12 -9.30 8.82
CA ALA A 98 -14.72 -10.23 7.78
C ALA A 98 -13.49 -11.02 8.25
N GLU A 99 -13.57 -12.36 8.22
CA GLU A 99 -12.50 -13.26 8.67
C GLU A 99 -12.00 -13.01 10.11
N GLY A 100 -12.89 -12.54 10.99
CA GLY A 100 -12.54 -12.18 12.37
C GLY A 100 -11.93 -10.79 12.53
N LEU A 101 -11.72 -10.04 11.45
CA LEU A 101 -11.34 -8.63 11.49
C LEU A 101 -12.57 -7.75 11.48
N ARG A 102 -12.54 -6.69 12.29
CA ARG A 102 -13.58 -5.66 12.24
C ARG A 102 -13.53 -4.95 10.90
N VAL A 103 -14.70 -4.72 10.31
CA VAL A 103 -14.90 -3.87 9.13
C VAL A 103 -15.57 -2.60 9.62
N GLU A 104 -14.89 -1.46 9.56
CA GLU A 104 -15.48 -0.19 9.98
C GLU A 104 -16.20 0.50 8.83
N ASN A 105 -15.73 0.32 7.60
CA ASN A 105 -16.24 0.97 6.39
C ASN A 105 -15.95 0.12 5.12
N ALA A 106 -16.35 0.61 3.94
CA ALA A 106 -16.20 -0.13 2.68
C ALA A 106 -14.75 -0.35 2.24
N LEU A 107 -13.84 0.58 2.52
CA LEU A 107 -12.41 0.42 2.21
C LEU A 107 -11.83 -0.75 2.99
N ASP A 108 -12.07 -0.84 4.30
CA ASP A 108 -11.58 -1.95 5.13
C ASP A 108 -12.04 -3.32 4.63
N TYR A 109 -13.23 -3.39 4.04
CA TYR A 109 -13.75 -4.61 3.45
C TYR A 109 -13.02 -4.95 2.15
N TYR A 110 -12.94 -4.00 1.20
CA TYR A 110 -12.38 -4.29 -0.11
C TYR A 110 -10.89 -4.63 -0.03
N MET A 111 -10.13 -3.98 0.85
CA MET A 111 -8.73 -4.31 1.13
C MET A 111 -8.55 -5.73 1.68
N GLN A 112 -9.56 -6.29 2.34
CA GLN A 112 -9.52 -7.69 2.79
C GLN A 112 -9.95 -8.65 1.70
N GLU A 113 -10.90 -8.26 0.85
CA GLU A 113 -11.43 -9.07 -0.24
C GLU A 113 -10.38 -9.35 -1.32
N THR A 114 -9.42 -8.44 -1.54
CA THR A 114 -8.32 -8.62 -2.52
C THR A 114 -7.45 -9.85 -2.22
N GLU A 115 -7.38 -10.30 -0.96
CA GLU A 115 -6.65 -11.51 -0.56
C GLU A 115 -7.45 -12.81 -0.73
N TRP A 116 -8.74 -12.72 -1.06
CA TRP A 116 -9.61 -13.89 -1.06
C TRP A 116 -9.57 -14.64 -2.38
N VAL A 117 -9.68 -15.96 -2.29
CA VAL A 117 -9.57 -16.85 -3.46
C VAL A 117 -10.83 -17.69 -3.67
N GLY A 118 -11.05 -18.12 -4.92
CA GLY A 118 -12.16 -18.99 -5.27
C GLY A 118 -12.16 -20.30 -4.47
N GLY A 119 -13.33 -20.72 -3.98
CA GLY A 119 -13.50 -21.92 -3.15
C GLY A 119 -13.17 -21.72 -1.67
N GLN A 120 -12.59 -20.59 -1.28
CA GLN A 120 -12.36 -20.25 0.13
C GLN A 120 -13.69 -20.07 0.86
N LYS A 121 -13.79 -20.59 2.08
CA LYS A 121 -14.91 -20.33 2.99
C LYS A 121 -14.54 -19.16 3.90
N VAL A 122 -15.22 -18.02 3.71
CA VAL A 122 -15.01 -16.78 4.47
C VAL A 122 -16.11 -16.54 5.50
N ASN A 123 -15.75 -16.17 6.73
CA ASN A 123 -16.68 -15.83 7.80
C ASN A 123 -16.99 -14.32 7.77
N ILE A 124 -18.25 -13.96 7.54
CA ILE A 124 -18.72 -12.58 7.44
C ILE A 124 -19.68 -12.27 8.60
N GLY A 125 -19.39 -11.21 9.36
CA GLY A 125 -20.27 -10.65 10.38
C GLY A 125 -21.17 -9.58 9.79
N ILE A 126 -22.48 -9.76 9.94
CA ILE A 126 -23.51 -8.97 9.28
C ILE A 126 -24.43 -8.34 10.32
N ARG A 127 -24.68 -7.04 10.16
CA ARG A 127 -25.69 -6.27 10.87
C ARG A 127 -26.86 -5.97 9.94
N ARG A 128 -28.06 -6.17 10.44
CA ARG A 128 -29.30 -5.85 9.72
C ARG A 128 -30.21 -5.02 10.62
N GLU A 129 -30.66 -3.88 10.12
CA GLU A 129 -31.54 -2.98 10.87
C GLU A 129 -32.83 -3.70 11.29
N GLY A 130 -33.20 -3.57 12.57
CA GLY A 130 -34.37 -4.26 13.14
C GLY A 130 -34.19 -5.76 13.39
N ALA A 131 -33.00 -6.33 13.15
CA ALA A 131 -32.68 -7.73 13.42
C ALA A 131 -31.40 -7.88 14.29
N LYS A 132 -31.16 -9.08 14.82
CA LYS A 132 -29.93 -9.36 15.56
C LYS A 132 -28.75 -9.56 14.60
N ASP A 133 -27.61 -8.97 14.95
CA ASP A 133 -26.33 -9.22 14.29
C ASP A 133 -26.03 -10.73 14.27
N TYR A 134 -25.53 -11.23 13.14
CA TYR A 134 -25.21 -12.64 12.96
C TYR A 134 -23.92 -12.80 12.16
N LYS A 135 -23.31 -13.99 12.26
CA LYS A 135 -22.16 -14.37 11.42
C LYS A 135 -22.58 -15.47 10.46
N LYS A 136 -22.03 -15.44 9.26
CA LYS A 136 -22.28 -16.46 8.24
C LYS A 136 -20.97 -16.84 7.59
N ASP A 137 -20.73 -18.14 7.49
CA ASP A 137 -19.68 -18.61 6.60
C ASP A 137 -20.22 -18.67 5.17
N ILE A 138 -19.48 -18.10 4.23
CA ILE A 138 -19.83 -17.98 2.83
C ILE A 138 -18.71 -18.58 2.01
N THR A 139 -19.03 -19.53 1.14
CA THR A 139 -18.05 -20.10 0.22
C THR A 139 -17.97 -19.22 -1.02
N LEU A 140 -16.79 -18.69 -1.29
CA LEU A 140 -16.53 -17.85 -2.46
C LEU A 140 -16.56 -18.68 -3.73
N LYS A 141 -17.18 -18.14 -4.77
CA LYS A 141 -17.16 -18.75 -6.11
C LYS A 141 -15.82 -18.48 -6.78
N GLN A 142 -15.41 -19.31 -7.72
CA GLN A 142 -14.32 -18.92 -8.61
C GLN A 142 -14.86 -17.87 -9.58
N ILE A 143 -14.16 -16.75 -9.74
CA ILE A 143 -14.71 -15.58 -10.45
C ILE A 143 -13.91 -15.18 -11.67
N TRP A 144 -12.60 -15.46 -11.71
CA TRP A 144 -11.84 -15.30 -12.94
C TRP A 144 -12.29 -16.33 -13.97
N PRO A 145 -12.90 -15.90 -15.09
CA PRO A 145 -13.33 -16.82 -16.11
C PRO A 145 -12.10 -17.36 -16.85
N GLY A 146 -12.28 -18.51 -17.50
CA GLY A 146 -11.33 -19.01 -18.47
C GLY A 146 -11.07 -18.00 -19.57
N TYR A 147 -9.83 -18.01 -20.03
CA TYR A 147 -9.28 -17.03 -20.94
C TYR A 147 -9.17 -17.62 -22.34
N LEU A 148 -9.93 -17.05 -23.28
CA LEU A 148 -9.84 -17.39 -24.71
C LEU A 148 -8.96 -16.39 -25.49
N GLY A 149 -8.77 -15.17 -24.97
CA GLY A 149 -7.88 -14.15 -25.53
C GLY A 149 -8.25 -13.67 -26.94
N LEU A 150 -9.54 -13.61 -27.29
CA LEU A 150 -9.99 -13.20 -28.61
C LEU A 150 -10.27 -11.69 -28.67
N LYS A 151 -9.75 -11.01 -29.71
CA LYS A 151 -10.21 -9.68 -30.12
C LYS A 151 -11.33 -9.88 -31.14
N LEU A 152 -12.53 -9.45 -30.79
CA LEU A 152 -13.73 -9.70 -31.59
C LEU A 152 -14.35 -8.39 -32.09
N ASN A 153 -14.64 -8.33 -33.39
CA ASN A 153 -15.60 -7.39 -33.95
C ASN A 153 -17.02 -7.92 -33.69
N PRO A 154 -18.01 -7.08 -33.35
CA PRO A 154 -19.41 -7.48 -33.26
C PRO A 154 -19.94 -8.21 -34.51
N GLY A 155 -19.43 -7.89 -35.70
CA GLY A 155 -19.88 -8.48 -36.96
C GLY A 155 -21.31 -8.09 -37.35
N VAL A 156 -21.84 -8.69 -38.42
CA VAL A 156 -23.24 -8.48 -38.86
C VAL A 156 -23.93 -9.84 -39.02
N GLY A 157 -24.86 -10.15 -38.11
CA GLY A 157 -25.89 -11.19 -38.24
C GLY A 157 -25.46 -12.66 -38.12
N GLU A 158 -24.19 -12.99 -38.38
CA GLU A 158 -23.68 -14.37 -38.38
C GLU A 158 -22.82 -14.73 -37.16
N GLY A 159 -22.64 -13.77 -36.25
CA GLY A 159 -21.79 -13.90 -35.07
C GLY A 159 -20.58 -12.94 -35.09
N PRO A 160 -19.86 -12.84 -33.96
CA PRO A 160 -18.67 -12.01 -33.85
C PRO A 160 -17.52 -12.53 -34.71
N ILE A 161 -16.71 -11.60 -35.23
CA ILE A 161 -15.60 -11.87 -36.14
C ILE A 161 -14.28 -11.75 -35.38
N VAL A 162 -13.39 -12.72 -35.53
CA VAL A 162 -12.04 -12.68 -34.97
C VAL A 162 -11.21 -11.63 -35.70
N GLU A 163 -10.91 -10.51 -35.06
CA GLU A 163 -10.02 -9.46 -35.60
C GLU A 163 -8.56 -9.69 -35.22
N GLY A 164 -8.35 -10.44 -34.13
CA GLY A 164 -7.02 -10.74 -33.65
C GLY A 164 -7.05 -11.52 -32.35
N PHE A 165 -5.86 -11.67 -31.78
CA PHE A 165 -5.65 -12.40 -30.55
C PHE A 165 -4.95 -11.46 -29.57
N LEU A 166 -5.48 -11.40 -28.35
CA LEU A 166 -4.79 -10.80 -27.22
C LEU A 166 -3.59 -11.69 -26.84
N PRO A 167 -2.59 -11.15 -26.10
CA PRO A 167 -1.52 -11.97 -25.53
C PRO A 167 -2.09 -13.20 -24.80
N PHE A 168 -1.36 -14.32 -24.75
CA PHE A 168 -1.79 -15.57 -24.07
C PHE A 168 -3.01 -16.31 -24.67
N SER A 169 -3.57 -15.90 -25.81
CA SER A 169 -4.79 -16.54 -26.35
C SER A 169 -4.57 -18.02 -26.70
N PRO A 170 -5.27 -18.98 -26.07
CA PRO A 170 -5.21 -20.39 -26.48
C PRO A 170 -5.84 -20.65 -27.85
N CYS A 171 -6.59 -19.68 -28.39
CA CYS A 171 -7.19 -19.78 -29.71
C CYS A 171 -6.17 -19.49 -30.84
N LYS A 172 -5.00 -18.93 -30.50
CA LYS A 172 -3.96 -18.61 -31.47
C LYS A 172 -3.34 -19.92 -32.00
N GLY A 173 -3.60 -20.21 -33.28
CA GLY A 173 -3.17 -21.46 -33.94
C GLY A 173 -4.34 -22.36 -34.34
N GLU A 174 -5.47 -22.26 -33.63
CA GLU A 174 -6.71 -22.99 -33.94
C GLU A 174 -7.67 -22.14 -34.78
N LEU A 175 -7.72 -20.84 -34.49
CA LEU A 175 -8.52 -19.86 -35.22
C LEU A 175 -7.66 -18.94 -36.11
N GLU A 176 -8.30 -18.36 -37.12
CA GLU A 176 -7.70 -17.41 -38.06
C GLU A 176 -8.40 -16.04 -37.95
N ILE A 177 -7.66 -14.97 -38.25
CA ILE A 177 -8.26 -13.63 -38.39
C ILE A 177 -9.28 -13.67 -39.53
N GLY A 178 -10.48 -13.16 -39.27
CA GLY A 178 -11.63 -13.20 -40.17
C GLY A 178 -12.58 -14.38 -39.94
N ASP A 179 -12.27 -15.31 -39.03
CA ASP A 179 -13.22 -16.36 -38.63
C ASP A 179 -14.45 -15.74 -37.96
N ILE A 180 -15.65 -16.20 -38.35
CA ILE A 180 -16.92 -15.78 -37.75
C ILE A 180 -17.39 -16.86 -36.77
N ILE A 181 -17.49 -16.55 -35.48
CA ILE A 181 -17.89 -17.50 -34.43
C ILE A 181 -19.40 -17.58 -34.37
N TYR A 182 -19.97 -18.76 -34.66
CA TYR A 182 -21.42 -18.97 -34.62
C TYR A 182 -21.88 -19.94 -33.53
N GLU A 183 -20.96 -20.63 -32.85
CA GLU A 183 -21.29 -21.52 -31.72
C GLU A 183 -20.09 -21.63 -30.76
N VAL A 184 -20.36 -21.60 -29.46
CA VAL A 184 -19.38 -21.77 -28.38
C VAL A 184 -19.93 -22.77 -27.38
N GLY A 185 -19.22 -23.86 -27.10
CA GLY A 185 -19.63 -24.81 -26.05
C GLY A 185 -20.96 -25.55 -26.31
N GLY A 186 -21.54 -25.41 -27.50
CA GLY A 186 -22.86 -25.93 -27.85
C GLY A 186 -23.96 -24.86 -27.93
N ASP A 187 -23.70 -23.63 -27.48
CA ASP A 187 -24.61 -22.50 -27.55
C ASP A 187 -24.42 -21.68 -28.83
N GLU A 188 -25.52 -21.33 -29.50
CA GLU A 188 -25.49 -20.53 -30.73
C GLU A 188 -25.16 -19.06 -30.44
N ILE A 189 -24.22 -18.52 -31.22
CA ILE A 189 -23.73 -17.14 -31.10
C ILE A 189 -24.06 -16.37 -32.36
N SER A 190 -24.92 -15.38 -32.23
CA SER A 190 -25.28 -14.46 -33.31
C SER A 190 -24.83 -13.03 -33.04
N LYS A 191 -24.59 -12.70 -31.76
CA LYS A 191 -24.14 -11.37 -31.30
C LYS A 191 -23.01 -11.50 -30.30
N ILE A 192 -22.18 -10.46 -30.22
CA ILE A 192 -21.04 -10.42 -29.31
C ILE A 192 -21.45 -10.48 -27.84
N GLU A 193 -22.61 -9.95 -27.46
CA GLU A 193 -23.09 -9.97 -26.06
C GLU A 193 -23.34 -11.40 -25.58
N GLN A 194 -23.83 -12.28 -26.47
CA GLN A 194 -24.01 -13.71 -26.16
C GLN A 194 -22.67 -14.40 -25.92
N PHE A 195 -21.67 -14.08 -26.75
CA PHE A 195 -20.32 -14.58 -26.56
C PHE A 195 -19.76 -14.13 -25.21
N ARG A 196 -19.91 -12.85 -24.86
CA ARG A 196 -19.41 -12.29 -23.59
C ARG A 196 -20.05 -12.92 -22.37
N GLU A 197 -21.34 -13.22 -22.42
CA GLU A 197 -22.03 -13.87 -21.31
C GLU A 197 -21.52 -15.30 -21.08
N LEU A 198 -21.35 -16.08 -22.15
CA LEU A 198 -20.72 -17.40 -22.05
C LEU A 198 -19.27 -17.32 -21.59
N GLU A 199 -18.53 -16.32 -22.05
CA GLU A 199 -17.14 -16.10 -21.65
C GLU A 199 -16.98 -15.88 -20.14
N ARG A 200 -18.04 -15.48 -19.43
CA ARG A 200 -18.07 -15.32 -17.97
C ARG A 200 -18.26 -16.63 -17.23
N SER A 201 -18.84 -17.65 -17.86
CA SER A 201 -19.09 -18.96 -17.25
C SER A 201 -18.01 -20.00 -17.55
N ILE A 202 -17.11 -19.72 -18.49
CA ILE A 202 -15.96 -20.60 -18.77
C ILE A 202 -15.06 -20.60 -17.53
N GLU A 203 -14.60 -21.78 -17.11
CA GLU A 203 -13.59 -21.95 -16.07
C GLU A 203 -12.21 -22.27 -16.70
N PRO A 204 -11.10 -21.91 -16.04
CA PRO A 204 -9.77 -22.34 -16.47
C PRO A 204 -9.66 -23.87 -16.52
N GLY A 205 -9.14 -24.41 -17.62
CA GLY A 205 -9.04 -25.84 -17.90
C GLY A 205 -10.25 -26.42 -18.64
N ASP A 206 -11.29 -25.62 -18.90
CA ASP A 206 -12.44 -26.08 -19.67
C ASP A 206 -12.07 -26.36 -21.13
N ASP A 207 -12.48 -27.53 -21.62
CA ASP A 207 -12.39 -27.92 -23.03
C ASP A 207 -13.52 -27.26 -23.84
N ILE A 208 -13.26 -26.08 -24.40
CA ILE A 208 -14.24 -25.31 -25.16
C ILE A 208 -14.17 -25.64 -26.65
N ARG A 209 -15.32 -26.00 -27.23
CA ARG A 209 -15.46 -26.16 -28.68
C ARG A 209 -16.01 -24.88 -29.31
N LEU A 210 -15.29 -24.34 -30.28
CA LEU A 210 -15.64 -23.17 -31.06
C LEU A 210 -16.00 -23.62 -32.48
N LYS A 211 -17.21 -23.30 -32.97
CA LYS A 211 -17.53 -23.48 -34.39
C LYS A 211 -17.50 -22.13 -35.11
N VAL A 212 -16.79 -22.12 -36.23
CA VAL A 212 -16.55 -20.90 -37.01
C VAL A 212 -16.85 -21.07 -38.50
N LEU A 213 -17.17 -19.96 -39.16
CA LEU A 213 -17.23 -19.85 -40.62
C LEU A 213 -15.94 -19.21 -41.10
N ARG A 214 -15.21 -19.91 -42.00
CA ARG A 214 -13.90 -19.46 -42.50
C ARG A 214 -13.93 -19.12 -43.99
N GLY A 215 -13.34 -17.96 -44.30
CA GLY A 215 -13.15 -17.43 -45.66
C GLY A 215 -14.45 -17.04 -46.38
N GLU A 216 -14.33 -16.52 -47.60
CA GLU A 216 -15.48 -16.01 -48.38
C GLU A 216 -16.57 -17.07 -48.64
N LYS A 217 -16.18 -18.34 -48.75
CA LYS A 217 -17.11 -19.47 -48.95
C LYS A 217 -17.77 -19.95 -47.65
N LYS A 218 -17.52 -19.29 -46.51
CA LYS A 218 -18.10 -19.58 -45.19
C LYS A 218 -18.06 -21.06 -44.83
N ARG A 219 -16.88 -21.67 -44.94
CA ARG A 219 -16.73 -23.10 -44.65
C ARG A 219 -16.83 -23.31 -43.14
N LYS A 220 -17.70 -24.23 -42.72
CA LYS A 220 -17.81 -24.62 -41.31
C LYS A 220 -16.52 -25.30 -40.85
N LYS A 221 -15.95 -24.79 -39.77
CA LYS A 221 -14.80 -25.35 -39.05
C LYS A 221 -15.14 -25.50 -37.58
N SER A 222 -14.43 -26.39 -36.91
CA SER A 222 -14.51 -26.57 -35.46
C SER A 222 -13.09 -26.54 -34.92
N ALA A 223 -12.88 -25.72 -33.91
CA ALA A 223 -11.68 -25.67 -33.09
C ALA A 223 -12.03 -26.18 -31.70
N LYS A 224 -11.08 -26.88 -31.06
CA LYS A 224 -11.19 -27.26 -29.64
C LYS A 224 -10.03 -26.58 -28.93
N VAL A 225 -10.33 -25.79 -27.91
CA VAL A 225 -9.34 -25.04 -27.13
C VAL A 225 -9.56 -25.34 -25.66
N GLU A 226 -8.47 -25.54 -24.92
CA GLU A 226 -8.52 -25.57 -23.47
C GLU A 226 -8.42 -24.12 -22.99
N ALA A 227 -9.41 -23.66 -22.22
CA ALA A 227 -9.43 -22.30 -21.70
C ALA A 227 -8.27 -22.12 -20.70
N ALA A 228 -7.44 -21.10 -20.92
CA ALA A 228 -6.34 -20.80 -20.01
C ALA A 228 -6.85 -20.07 -18.76
N GLY A 229 -6.00 -19.93 -17.74
CA GLY A 229 -6.27 -18.94 -16.69
C GLY A 229 -6.08 -17.53 -17.23
N SER A 230 -6.98 -16.60 -16.88
CA SER A 230 -6.78 -15.19 -17.22
C SER A 230 -5.45 -14.70 -16.64
N PRO A 231 -4.65 -13.93 -17.38
CA PRO A 231 -3.53 -13.17 -16.83
C PRO A 231 -4.08 -11.97 -16.04
N GLU A 232 -3.23 -11.27 -15.27
CA GLU A 232 -3.61 -9.95 -14.76
C GLU A 232 -3.85 -8.99 -15.93
N GLY A 233 -4.68 -7.97 -15.70
CA GLY A 233 -5.10 -7.02 -16.70
C GLY A 233 -4.89 -5.59 -16.24
N TRP A 234 -4.61 -4.69 -17.18
CA TRP A 234 -4.55 -3.26 -16.92
C TRP A 234 -5.24 -2.45 -18.01
N PHE A 235 -5.80 -1.31 -17.62
CA PHE A 235 -6.52 -0.42 -18.55
C PHE A 235 -5.59 0.59 -19.23
N GLY A 236 -4.33 0.67 -18.78
CA GLY A 236 -3.30 1.50 -19.41
C GLY A 236 -3.53 2.99 -19.21
N PHE A 237 -3.88 3.41 -17.99
CA PHE A 237 -3.80 4.81 -17.56
C PHE A 237 -2.81 4.96 -16.39
N GLY A 238 -2.22 6.15 -16.25
CA GLY A 238 -1.40 6.54 -15.11
C GLY A 238 -2.23 7.32 -14.09
N ILE A 239 -1.73 7.40 -12.87
CA ILE A 239 -2.40 8.05 -11.73
C ILE A 239 -1.51 9.21 -11.25
N GLU A 240 -2.10 10.29 -10.72
CA GLU A 240 -1.34 11.35 -10.04
C GLU A 240 -0.92 10.88 -8.62
N GLU A 241 0.38 10.95 -8.29
CA GLU A 241 0.94 10.45 -7.02
C GLU A 241 0.48 11.27 -5.78
N GLU A 242 0.22 12.57 -5.96
CA GLU A 242 -0.36 13.43 -4.92
C GLU A 242 -1.88 13.54 -5.14
N ASP A 243 -2.66 12.51 -4.78
CA ASP A 243 -4.12 12.63 -4.88
C ASP A 243 -4.62 13.72 -3.91
N LYS A 244 -4.93 14.88 -4.48
CA LYS A 244 -5.50 16.07 -3.82
C LYS A 244 -7.02 15.93 -3.59
N GLY A 245 -7.53 14.73 -3.38
CA GLY A 245 -8.97 14.46 -3.44
C GLY A 245 -9.54 13.72 -2.24
N ASP A 246 -10.43 14.41 -1.55
CA ASP A 246 -11.45 13.99 -0.58
C ASP A 246 -12.63 13.20 -1.19
N ASP A 247 -12.51 12.78 -2.46
CA ASP A 247 -13.56 12.13 -3.24
C ASP A 247 -13.14 10.75 -3.74
N ASN A 248 -13.95 9.74 -3.41
CA ASN A 248 -13.85 8.34 -3.82
C ASN A 248 -13.45 8.18 -5.30
N GLY A 249 -12.17 7.90 -5.55
CA GLY A 249 -11.64 7.67 -6.88
C GLY A 249 -10.14 7.94 -6.95
N VAL A 250 -9.58 7.93 -8.15
CA VAL A 250 -8.20 8.38 -8.43
C VAL A 250 -8.17 9.33 -9.62
N VAL A 251 -7.26 10.29 -9.63
CA VAL A 251 -7.08 11.22 -10.76
C VAL A 251 -6.13 10.61 -11.79
N VAL A 252 -6.56 10.62 -13.04
CA VAL A 252 -5.78 10.15 -14.20
C VAL A 252 -4.70 11.16 -14.54
N SER A 253 -3.43 10.78 -14.45
CA SER A 253 -2.31 11.62 -14.90
C SER A 253 -2.06 11.49 -16.40
N VAL A 254 -2.33 10.31 -16.98
CA VAL A 254 -2.16 10.08 -18.41
C VAL A 254 -3.02 8.92 -18.88
N ALA A 255 -3.61 9.06 -20.07
CA ALA A 255 -4.26 7.96 -20.79
C ALA A 255 -3.73 7.94 -22.23
N PRO A 256 -2.73 7.10 -22.55
CA PRO A 256 -2.19 6.98 -23.89
C PRO A 256 -3.29 6.67 -24.93
N PRO A 257 -3.35 7.34 -26.10
CA PRO A 257 -4.43 7.12 -27.07
C PRO A 257 -4.61 5.69 -27.57
N SER A 258 -3.53 4.88 -27.51
CA SER A 258 -3.55 3.48 -27.92
C SER A 258 -3.93 2.51 -26.79
N SER A 259 -4.04 2.97 -25.54
CA SER A 259 -4.41 2.10 -24.42
C SER A 259 -5.93 1.90 -24.34
N PRO A 260 -6.42 0.87 -23.64
CA PRO A 260 -7.85 0.69 -23.41
C PRO A 260 -8.53 1.94 -22.85
N ALA A 261 -7.90 2.60 -21.88
CA ALA A 261 -8.38 3.85 -21.30
C ALA A 261 -8.46 4.99 -22.32
N GLY A 262 -7.41 5.21 -23.12
CA GLY A 262 -7.42 6.25 -24.15
C GLY A 262 -8.44 5.99 -25.26
N LEU A 263 -8.59 4.74 -25.69
CA LEU A 263 -9.58 4.33 -26.69
C LEU A 263 -11.03 4.51 -26.19
N ALA A 264 -11.25 4.28 -24.90
CA ALA A 264 -12.54 4.54 -24.24
C ALA A 264 -12.81 6.03 -23.96
N GLY A 265 -11.84 6.90 -24.26
CA GLY A 265 -11.98 8.36 -24.15
C GLY A 265 -11.64 8.94 -22.78
N LEU A 266 -10.99 8.16 -21.91
CA LEU A 266 -10.39 8.66 -20.66
C LEU A 266 -9.25 9.63 -20.99
N LYS A 267 -9.10 10.68 -20.19
CA LYS A 267 -8.14 11.77 -20.38
C LYS A 267 -7.47 12.13 -19.06
N GLU A 268 -6.34 12.82 -19.17
CA GLU A 268 -5.70 13.51 -18.05
C GLU A 268 -6.71 14.41 -17.32
N GLY A 269 -6.71 14.36 -15.99
CA GLY A 269 -7.63 15.10 -15.11
C GLY A 269 -8.97 14.41 -14.84
N ASP A 270 -9.31 13.31 -15.54
CA ASP A 270 -10.49 12.52 -15.20
C ASP A 270 -10.32 11.84 -13.84
N ARG A 271 -11.39 11.75 -13.04
CA ARG A 271 -11.39 11.00 -11.78
C ARG A 271 -12.09 9.65 -11.96
N VAL A 272 -11.34 8.54 -11.97
CA VAL A 272 -11.91 7.18 -12.06
C VAL A 272 -12.52 6.81 -10.70
N THR A 273 -13.81 6.48 -10.69
CA THR A 273 -14.60 6.24 -9.47
C THR A 273 -15.12 4.81 -9.36
N TRP A 274 -15.23 4.06 -10.47
CA TRP A 274 -15.61 2.66 -10.47
C TRP A 274 -14.90 1.87 -11.57
N ILE A 275 -14.57 0.61 -11.27
CA ILE A 275 -14.14 -0.38 -12.25
C ILE A 275 -14.94 -1.67 -12.03
N GLY A 276 -15.70 -2.08 -13.04
CA GLY A 276 -16.63 -3.20 -12.94
C GLY A 276 -17.72 -2.93 -11.92
N ASP A 277 -17.80 -3.79 -10.90
CA ASP A 277 -18.70 -3.69 -9.75
C ASP A 277 -17.99 -3.14 -8.49
N THR A 278 -16.72 -2.74 -8.60
CA THR A 278 -15.91 -2.25 -7.48
C THR A 278 -15.77 -0.73 -7.54
N PRO A 279 -16.19 0.02 -6.49
CA PRO A 279 -15.87 1.44 -6.37
C PRO A 279 -14.37 1.62 -6.13
N ILE A 280 -13.75 2.57 -6.81
CA ILE A 280 -12.36 2.95 -6.54
C ILE A 280 -12.39 4.01 -5.45
N LEU A 281 -11.71 3.73 -4.32
CA LEU A 281 -11.81 4.53 -3.10
C LEU A 281 -10.53 5.33 -2.80
N GLY A 282 -9.55 5.27 -3.70
CA GLY A 282 -8.25 5.94 -3.56
C GLY A 282 -7.14 5.11 -4.18
N LEU A 283 -5.93 5.68 -4.15
CA LEU A 283 -4.72 5.11 -4.76
C LEU A 283 -4.40 3.71 -4.24
N ASP A 284 -4.36 3.52 -2.91
CA ASP A 284 -4.02 2.23 -2.30
C ASP A 284 -5.03 1.15 -2.70
N HIS A 285 -6.33 1.48 -2.68
CA HIS A 285 -7.36 0.54 -3.10
C HIS A 285 -7.20 0.17 -4.57
N LEU A 286 -6.87 1.13 -5.44
CA LEU A 286 -6.66 0.83 -6.85
C LEU A 286 -5.46 -0.09 -7.08
N TYR A 287 -4.35 0.10 -6.35
CA TYR A 287 -3.18 -0.78 -6.48
C TYR A 287 -3.50 -2.23 -6.10
N ASP A 288 -4.18 -2.44 -4.98
CA ASP A 288 -4.57 -3.78 -4.56
C ASP A 288 -5.64 -4.37 -5.47
N PHE A 289 -6.61 -3.56 -5.89
CA PHE A 289 -7.64 -3.96 -6.83
C PHE A 289 -7.06 -4.35 -8.21
N ALA A 290 -6.02 -3.66 -8.67
CA ALA A 290 -5.40 -3.92 -9.98
C ALA A 290 -4.94 -5.37 -10.12
N GLY A 291 -4.44 -5.99 -9.04
CA GLY A 291 -4.06 -7.40 -9.00
C GLY A 291 -5.24 -8.38 -9.19
N THR A 292 -6.47 -7.91 -9.02
CA THR A 292 -7.70 -8.72 -9.20
C THR A 292 -8.34 -8.55 -10.58
N VAL A 293 -7.80 -7.68 -11.43
CA VAL A 293 -8.33 -7.43 -12.77
C VAL A 293 -7.88 -8.55 -13.70
N ALA A 294 -8.83 -9.32 -14.23
CA ALA A 294 -8.57 -10.33 -15.25
C ALA A 294 -8.34 -9.70 -16.62
N GLY A 295 -7.18 -9.96 -17.22
CA GLY A 295 -6.80 -9.56 -18.56
C GLY A 295 -7.69 -10.16 -19.64
N GLY A 296 -7.90 -9.38 -20.70
CA GLY A 296 -8.77 -9.63 -21.84
C GLY A 296 -10.26 -9.63 -21.55
N LYS A 297 -10.67 -9.26 -20.32
CA LYS A 297 -12.08 -9.15 -19.95
C LYS A 297 -12.57 -7.70 -20.04
N PRO A 298 -13.83 -7.48 -20.45
CA PRO A 298 -14.45 -6.16 -20.42
C PRO A 298 -14.87 -5.78 -19.01
N TYR A 299 -14.62 -4.52 -18.65
CA TYR A 299 -15.08 -3.89 -17.42
C TYR A 299 -15.76 -2.57 -17.77
N MET A 300 -16.92 -2.31 -17.18
CA MET A 300 -17.49 -0.97 -17.19
C MET A 300 -16.67 -0.11 -16.24
N VAL A 301 -16.07 0.96 -16.75
CA VAL A 301 -15.30 1.92 -15.97
C VAL A 301 -16.09 3.22 -15.93
N LYS A 302 -16.21 3.80 -14.74
CA LYS A 302 -16.87 5.10 -14.54
C LYS A 302 -15.87 6.13 -14.07
N TRP A 303 -16.01 7.34 -14.56
CA TRP A 303 -15.18 8.46 -14.15
C TRP A 303 -15.95 9.77 -14.17
N ILE A 304 -15.44 10.77 -13.47
CA ILE A 304 -15.99 12.12 -13.43
C ILE A 304 -15.10 13.03 -14.27
N ARG A 305 -15.72 13.83 -15.14
CA ARG A 305 -15.07 14.91 -15.89
C ARG A 305 -15.89 16.18 -15.71
N GLU A 306 -15.28 17.23 -15.19
CA GLU A 306 -15.95 18.53 -14.98
C GLU A 306 -17.29 18.43 -14.19
N GLY A 307 -17.39 17.45 -13.29
CA GLY A 307 -18.59 17.19 -12.47
C GLY A 307 -19.64 16.27 -13.13
N GLU A 308 -19.45 15.88 -14.39
CA GLU A 308 -20.33 14.94 -15.09
C GLU A 308 -19.80 13.50 -14.99
N GLU A 309 -20.70 12.54 -14.74
CA GLU A 309 -20.37 11.11 -14.73
C GLU A 309 -20.34 10.56 -16.16
N MET A 310 -19.21 9.95 -16.50
CA MET A 310 -18.95 9.26 -17.75
C MET A 310 -18.79 7.77 -17.46
N GLU A 311 -19.20 6.92 -18.39
CA GLU A 311 -18.95 5.48 -18.31
C GLU A 311 -18.65 4.89 -19.69
N ALA A 312 -17.74 3.92 -19.74
CA ALA A 312 -17.43 3.17 -20.95
C ALA A 312 -16.96 1.76 -20.61
N GLU A 313 -17.20 0.83 -21.52
CA GLU A 313 -16.61 -0.50 -21.45
C GLU A 313 -15.14 -0.45 -21.88
N MET A 314 -14.25 -0.99 -21.06
CA MET A 314 -12.83 -1.13 -21.35
C MET A 314 -12.43 -2.59 -21.26
N VAL A 315 -11.76 -3.11 -22.29
CA VAL A 315 -11.15 -4.45 -22.22
C VAL A 315 -9.79 -4.31 -21.55
N ALA A 316 -9.63 -4.88 -20.36
CA ALA A 316 -8.34 -4.86 -19.66
C ALA A 316 -7.29 -5.56 -20.52
N GLU A 317 -6.19 -4.89 -20.83
CA GLU A 317 -5.11 -5.51 -21.59
C GLU A 317 -4.33 -6.45 -20.67
N PRO A 318 -4.10 -7.71 -21.10
CA PRO A 318 -3.23 -8.62 -20.37
C PRO A 318 -1.86 -7.98 -20.07
N THR A 319 -1.49 -7.93 -18.79
CA THR A 319 -0.15 -7.47 -18.39
C THR A 319 0.87 -8.59 -18.65
N PRO A 320 2.01 -8.29 -19.30
CA PRO A 320 3.09 -9.24 -19.50
C PRO A 320 3.82 -9.54 -18.17
N GLN A 321 4.08 -10.81 -17.87
CA GLN A 321 4.42 -11.29 -16.52
C GLN A 321 5.71 -12.14 -16.44
N PRO A 322 6.91 -11.57 -16.66
CA PRO A 322 8.16 -12.26 -16.36
C PRO A 322 8.57 -12.06 -14.88
N PHE A 323 8.22 -13.01 -13.99
CA PHE A 323 8.37 -12.85 -12.53
C PHE A 323 9.50 -13.66 -11.86
N ASP A 324 10.40 -14.28 -12.62
CA ASP A 324 11.39 -15.20 -12.04
C ASP A 324 12.77 -14.57 -11.79
N LEU A 325 12.97 -13.34 -12.27
CA LEU A 325 14.19 -12.57 -12.07
C LEU A 325 13.85 -11.10 -11.85
N THR A 326 14.63 -10.45 -10.99
CA THR A 326 14.68 -9.00 -10.84
C THR A 326 15.87 -8.49 -11.64
N TRP A 327 15.70 -7.37 -12.33
CA TRP A 327 16.75 -6.75 -13.11
C TRP A 327 16.91 -5.29 -12.73
N GLU A 328 18.14 -4.80 -12.87
CA GLU A 328 18.50 -3.40 -12.63
C GLU A 328 19.30 -2.87 -13.82
N PRO A 329 19.13 -1.59 -14.18
CA PRO A 329 19.99 -0.93 -15.14
C PRO A 329 21.28 -0.45 -14.48
N ASP A 330 22.42 -0.75 -15.09
CA ASP A 330 23.69 -0.10 -14.77
C ASP A 330 23.72 1.30 -15.39
N ILE A 331 23.32 2.30 -14.61
CA ILE A 331 23.29 3.71 -15.00
C ILE A 331 24.67 4.26 -15.39
N ASN A 332 25.77 3.64 -14.90
CA ASN A 332 27.13 4.10 -15.18
C ASN A 332 27.72 3.42 -16.42
N ASN A 333 27.11 2.35 -16.91
CA ASN A 333 27.61 1.57 -18.03
C ASN A 333 26.55 1.42 -19.13
N ARG A 334 26.22 2.55 -19.77
CA ARG A 334 25.32 2.61 -20.94
C ARG A 334 23.95 1.95 -20.71
N PHE A 335 23.41 1.99 -19.48
CA PHE A 335 22.12 1.38 -19.13
C PHE A 335 22.02 -0.09 -19.52
N GLN A 336 23.12 -0.84 -19.44
CA GLN A 336 23.09 -2.29 -19.55
C GLN A 336 22.21 -2.87 -18.45
N VAL A 337 21.41 -3.88 -18.76
CA VAL A 337 20.50 -4.49 -17.79
C VAL A 337 21.15 -5.74 -17.24
N TYR A 338 21.24 -5.86 -15.92
CA TYR A 338 21.75 -7.06 -15.25
C TYR A 338 20.71 -7.65 -14.30
N VAL A 339 20.82 -8.96 -14.08
CA VAL A 339 20.00 -9.69 -13.10
C VAL A 339 20.46 -9.31 -11.70
N SER A 340 19.66 -8.55 -10.97
CA SER A 340 19.96 -8.12 -9.61
C SER A 340 19.59 -9.20 -8.58
N GLU A 341 18.48 -9.90 -8.80
CA GLU A 341 17.99 -10.97 -7.94
C GLU A 341 17.30 -12.08 -8.73
N LEU A 342 17.24 -13.27 -8.12
CA LEU A 342 16.56 -14.45 -8.64
C LEU A 342 15.70 -15.06 -7.55
N THR A 343 14.52 -15.54 -7.93
CA THR A 343 13.69 -16.33 -7.03
C THR A 343 14.42 -17.60 -6.65
N LYS A 344 14.63 -17.82 -5.34
CA LYS A 344 15.34 -18.99 -4.84
C LYS A 344 14.59 -20.28 -5.20
N SER A 345 15.28 -21.20 -5.87
CA SER A 345 14.73 -22.43 -6.46
C SER A 345 13.67 -22.19 -7.55
N GLY A 346 13.62 -20.97 -8.10
CA GLY A 346 12.80 -20.58 -9.26
C GLY A 346 13.27 -21.24 -10.57
N ALA A 347 12.51 -21.09 -11.65
CA ALA A 347 12.79 -21.74 -12.93
C ALA A 347 14.06 -21.17 -13.59
N ALA A 348 14.30 -19.86 -13.48
CA ALA A 348 15.48 -19.15 -13.96
C ALA A 348 16.75 -19.64 -13.25
N GLU A 349 16.73 -19.75 -11.93
CA GLU A 349 17.88 -20.28 -11.16
C GLU A 349 18.13 -21.75 -11.52
N LYS A 350 17.08 -22.58 -11.62
CA LYS A 350 17.18 -23.99 -12.03
C LYS A 350 17.72 -24.16 -13.44
N ALA A 351 17.38 -23.26 -14.35
CA ALA A 351 17.90 -23.22 -15.71
C ALA A 351 19.32 -22.67 -15.81
N GLY A 352 19.89 -22.18 -14.70
CA GLY A 352 21.29 -21.77 -14.60
C GLY A 352 21.52 -20.28 -14.81
N MET A 353 20.47 -19.44 -14.74
CA MET A 353 20.59 -17.99 -14.60
C MET A 353 21.29 -17.64 -13.28
N LYS A 354 22.07 -16.56 -13.23
CA LYS A 354 22.80 -16.14 -12.03
C LYS A 354 22.67 -14.64 -11.79
N LYS A 355 22.69 -14.25 -10.51
CA LYS A 355 22.87 -12.85 -10.11
C LYS A 355 24.14 -12.27 -10.74
N GLY A 356 24.02 -11.07 -11.32
CA GLY A 356 25.09 -10.36 -12.01
C GLY A 356 25.26 -10.73 -13.48
N ASP A 357 24.44 -11.63 -14.04
CA ASP A 357 24.38 -11.83 -15.48
C ASP A 357 23.86 -10.58 -16.19
N VAL A 358 24.57 -10.11 -17.22
CA VAL A 358 24.16 -8.93 -18.01
C VAL A 358 23.37 -9.40 -19.22
N ILE A 359 22.12 -8.97 -19.37
CA ILE A 359 21.22 -9.42 -20.43
C ILE A 359 21.58 -8.72 -21.74
N MET A 360 21.87 -9.53 -22.76
CA MET A 360 22.27 -9.05 -24.08
C MET A 360 21.18 -9.26 -25.12
N LYS A 361 20.44 -10.37 -25.05
CA LYS A 361 19.33 -10.68 -25.98
C LYS A 361 18.18 -11.41 -25.28
N ILE A 362 16.98 -11.26 -25.84
CA ILE A 362 15.78 -12.01 -25.47
C ILE A 362 15.20 -12.63 -26.75
N ASN A 363 15.05 -13.95 -26.77
CA ASN A 363 14.60 -14.72 -27.94
C ASN A 363 15.37 -14.33 -29.23
N GLY A 364 16.69 -14.12 -29.11
CA GLY A 364 17.57 -13.71 -30.19
C GLY A 364 17.52 -12.22 -30.59
N ASN A 365 16.57 -11.44 -30.07
CA ASN A 365 16.49 -9.99 -30.31
C ASN A 365 17.40 -9.23 -29.35
N ASP A 366 18.04 -8.16 -29.84
CA ASP A 366 18.91 -7.30 -29.02
C ASP A 366 18.15 -6.72 -27.82
N ALA A 367 18.72 -6.90 -26.64
CA ALA A 367 18.20 -6.42 -25.36
C ALA A 367 19.35 -5.83 -24.50
N SER A 368 20.44 -5.39 -25.13
CA SER A 368 21.69 -4.97 -24.48
C SER A 368 21.63 -3.63 -23.72
N ASN A 369 20.50 -2.94 -23.75
CA ASN A 369 20.27 -1.66 -23.06
C ASN A 369 18.81 -1.58 -22.59
N LEU A 370 18.58 -0.94 -21.45
CA LEU A 370 17.28 -0.72 -20.82
C LEU A 370 16.17 -0.30 -21.79
N MET A 371 16.44 0.64 -22.71
CA MET A 371 15.44 1.17 -23.63
C MET A 371 14.91 0.14 -24.63
N ILE A 372 15.72 -0.89 -24.94
CA ILE A 372 15.38 -1.98 -25.86
C ILE A 372 14.91 -3.21 -25.07
N PHE A 373 15.61 -3.51 -23.97
CA PHE A 373 15.29 -4.58 -23.04
C PHE A 373 13.87 -4.44 -22.51
N ARG A 374 13.50 -3.27 -21.97
CA ARG A 374 12.22 -3.06 -21.29
C ARG A 374 11.02 -3.46 -22.18
N PRO A 375 10.85 -2.93 -23.41
CA PRO A 375 9.71 -3.32 -24.25
C PRO A 375 9.76 -4.76 -24.76
N LEU A 376 10.92 -5.45 -24.75
CA LEU A 376 11.01 -6.87 -25.11
C LEU A 376 10.69 -7.77 -23.91
N TYR A 377 11.23 -7.44 -22.74
CA TYR A 377 11.00 -8.12 -21.48
C TYR A 377 9.52 -8.06 -21.10
N TRP A 378 8.91 -6.89 -21.18
CA TRP A 378 7.46 -6.71 -21.02
C TRP A 378 6.64 -7.21 -22.22
N LYS A 379 7.15 -8.11 -23.06
CA LYS A 379 6.31 -8.88 -24.00
C LYS A 379 6.30 -10.37 -23.69
N LEU A 380 7.15 -10.79 -22.76
CA LEU A 380 7.31 -12.18 -22.38
C LEU A 380 6.15 -12.70 -21.52
N SER A 381 5.86 -13.99 -21.67
CA SER A 381 4.67 -14.61 -21.11
C SER A 381 4.96 -15.74 -20.13
N ALA A 382 4.26 -15.81 -19.00
CA ALA A 382 4.29 -17.02 -18.14
C ALA A 382 3.82 -18.25 -18.94
N GLY A 383 4.56 -19.35 -18.85
CA GLY A 383 4.39 -20.57 -19.65
C GLY A 383 5.11 -20.54 -21.01
N GLU A 384 5.67 -19.39 -21.44
CA GLU A 384 6.52 -19.33 -22.64
C GLU A 384 7.92 -19.84 -22.31
N GLU A 385 8.47 -20.68 -23.17
CA GLU A 385 9.90 -20.98 -23.16
C GLU A 385 10.66 -19.78 -23.74
N VAL A 386 11.42 -19.10 -22.88
CA VAL A 386 12.17 -17.88 -23.25
C VAL A 386 13.66 -18.15 -23.16
N THR A 387 14.40 -17.76 -24.20
CA THR A 387 15.86 -17.78 -24.21
C THR A 387 16.41 -16.39 -23.92
N PHE A 388 17.12 -16.26 -22.79
CA PHE A 388 17.92 -15.08 -22.47
C PHE A 388 19.39 -15.35 -22.82
N THR A 389 19.96 -14.57 -23.74
CA THR A 389 21.40 -14.56 -23.95
C THR A 389 22.01 -13.56 -22.98
N VAL A 390 22.85 -14.04 -22.07
CA VAL A 390 23.50 -13.22 -21.04
C VAL A 390 25.02 -13.21 -21.18
N MET A 391 25.64 -12.10 -20.80
CA MET A 391 27.09 -11.96 -20.69
C MET A 391 27.52 -12.30 -19.27
N ARG A 392 28.30 -13.39 -19.13
CA ARG A 392 28.83 -13.86 -17.86
C ARG A 392 30.34 -14.02 -17.96
N LYS A 393 31.11 -13.25 -17.18
CA LYS A 393 32.60 -13.29 -17.20
C LYS A 393 33.18 -13.19 -18.62
N ASN A 394 32.65 -12.27 -19.44
CA ASN A 394 33.00 -12.05 -20.85
C ASN A 394 32.69 -13.21 -21.83
N ALA A 395 31.81 -14.15 -21.47
CA ALA A 395 31.31 -15.19 -22.37
C ALA A 395 29.78 -15.15 -22.48
N GLU A 396 29.24 -15.24 -23.70
CA GLU A 396 27.79 -15.33 -23.94
C GLU A 396 27.28 -16.70 -23.51
N VAL A 397 26.20 -16.72 -22.74
CA VAL A 397 25.54 -17.92 -22.25
C VAL A 397 24.05 -17.78 -22.55
N ASP A 398 23.49 -18.77 -23.25
CA ASP A 398 22.04 -18.86 -23.43
C ASP A 398 21.43 -19.61 -22.26
N VAL A 399 20.44 -18.98 -21.63
CA VAL A 399 19.64 -19.57 -20.54
C VAL A 399 18.20 -19.63 -21.02
N THR A 400 17.72 -20.85 -21.23
CA THR A 400 16.36 -21.09 -21.73
C THR A 400 15.53 -21.75 -20.63
N TYR A 401 14.35 -21.21 -20.36
CA TYR A 401 13.42 -21.77 -19.40
C TYR A 401 11.99 -21.33 -19.68
N GLU A 402 11.05 -22.17 -19.25
CA GLU A 402 9.63 -21.80 -19.20
C GLU A 402 9.43 -20.78 -18.08
N LEU A 403 8.92 -19.60 -18.42
CA LEU A 403 8.63 -18.56 -17.44
C LEU A 403 7.54 -19.06 -16.46
N PRO A 404 7.78 -19.05 -15.14
CA PRO A 404 6.80 -19.57 -14.19
C PRO A 404 5.57 -18.66 -14.12
N LYS A 405 4.41 -19.26 -13.85
CA LYS A 405 3.23 -18.53 -13.35
C LYS A 405 3.58 -17.93 -11.99
N ARG A 406 3.07 -16.74 -11.69
CA ARG A 406 3.24 -16.09 -10.37
C ARG A 406 2.72 -17.03 -9.29
N THR A 407 3.62 -17.69 -8.56
CA THR A 407 3.32 -18.15 -7.21
C THR A 407 3.59 -16.94 -6.32
N GLU A 408 2.63 -16.56 -5.47
CA GLU A 408 2.85 -15.58 -4.40
C GLU A 408 3.99 -16.07 -3.50
N THR A 409 5.20 -15.76 -3.89
CA THR A 409 6.41 -16.06 -3.16
C THR A 409 7.25 -14.81 -3.26
N SER A 410 7.55 -14.30 -2.07
CA SER A 410 8.23 -13.04 -1.78
C SER A 410 7.51 -11.80 -2.28
N GLY A 411 6.62 -11.27 -1.42
CA GLY A 411 6.82 -9.87 -1.06
C GLY A 411 8.29 -9.70 -0.70
N GLY A 412 9.05 -9.06 -1.58
CA GLY A 412 10.01 -8.11 -1.06
C GLY A 412 9.16 -7.18 -0.22
N GLU A 413 9.43 -7.11 1.08
CA GLU A 413 9.09 -5.91 1.81
C GLU A 413 9.73 -4.79 0.98
N GLU A 414 8.94 -4.07 0.18
CA GLU A 414 9.26 -2.69 -0.10
C GLU A 414 9.22 -2.04 1.28
N GLN A 415 10.36 -2.10 1.96
CA GLN A 415 10.66 -1.16 3.00
C GLN A 415 10.53 0.18 2.33
N GLU A 416 9.50 0.92 2.71
CA GLU A 416 9.45 2.35 2.55
C GLU A 416 10.81 2.91 3.04
N GLU A 417 11.77 3.08 2.12
CA GLU A 417 13.02 3.78 2.35
C GLU A 417 12.71 5.29 2.40
N GLY A 418 11.90 5.68 3.38
CA GLY A 418 11.20 6.96 3.34
C GLY A 418 10.48 7.34 4.63
N GLY A 419 10.92 6.86 5.79
CA GLY A 419 10.38 7.31 7.08
C GLY A 419 10.54 6.26 8.16
N TRP A 420 11.06 6.66 9.33
CA TRP A 420 11.12 5.95 10.63
C TRP A 420 11.42 4.43 10.72
N ALA A 421 11.64 3.71 9.62
CA ALA A 421 11.61 2.25 9.51
C ALA A 421 12.96 1.60 9.13
N TYR A 422 14.07 2.34 9.17
CA TYR A 422 15.38 1.88 8.68
C TYR A 422 16.08 0.79 9.54
N TYR A 423 15.48 0.34 10.64
CA TYR A 423 16.05 -0.75 11.43
C TYR A 423 15.09 -1.97 11.43
N PRO A 424 15.36 -3.00 10.60
CA PRO A 424 14.57 -4.24 10.57
C PRO A 424 14.72 -5.08 11.84
N GLU A 425 15.62 -4.69 12.75
CA GLU A 425 15.81 -5.26 14.09
C GLU A 425 15.08 -4.51 15.21
N MET A 426 14.32 -3.49 14.85
CA MET A 426 13.87 -2.45 15.75
C MET A 426 12.35 -2.21 15.63
N GLY A 427 11.74 -2.43 14.47
CA GLY A 427 10.28 -2.42 14.30
C GLY A 427 9.67 -1.03 14.48
N GLU A 428 8.46 -0.82 13.99
CA GLU A 428 7.74 0.43 14.19
C GLU A 428 7.52 0.66 15.69
N SER A 429 7.69 1.89 16.18
CA SER A 429 7.30 2.24 17.56
C SER A 429 5.90 2.84 17.53
N PRO A 430 4.83 2.04 17.62
CA PRO A 430 3.46 2.55 17.53
C PRO A 430 3.14 3.51 18.67
N SER A 431 3.84 3.47 19.80
CA SER A 431 3.60 4.38 20.94
C SER A 431 3.82 5.84 20.56
N PHE A 432 4.94 6.16 19.93
CA PHE A 432 5.26 7.54 19.62
C PHE A 432 4.29 8.14 18.60
N SER A 433 4.07 7.45 17.46
CA SER A 433 3.17 7.92 16.41
C SER A 433 1.73 8.05 16.93
N THR A 434 1.29 7.10 17.76
CA THR A 434 -0.02 7.15 18.42
C THR A 434 -0.14 8.33 19.39
N ALA A 435 0.91 8.66 20.13
CA ALA A 435 0.89 9.78 21.06
C ALA A 435 0.88 11.13 20.34
N ALA A 436 1.73 11.31 19.33
CA ALA A 436 1.78 12.54 18.53
C ALA A 436 0.44 12.81 17.83
N ALA A 437 -0.14 11.76 17.25
CA ALA A 437 -1.48 11.76 16.67
C ALA A 437 -2.57 12.27 17.60
N VAL A 438 -2.64 11.67 18.79
CA VAL A 438 -3.61 12.04 19.83
C VAL A 438 -3.47 13.52 20.16
N LEU A 439 -2.25 14.00 20.38
CA LEU A 439 -1.99 15.40 20.73
C LEU A 439 -2.42 16.36 19.62
N VAL A 440 -2.05 16.08 18.37
CA VAL A 440 -2.45 16.90 17.22
C VAL A 440 -3.97 16.99 17.13
N LEU A 441 -4.70 15.89 17.32
CA LEU A 441 -6.17 15.92 17.28
C LEU A 441 -6.77 16.75 18.41
N MET A 442 -6.17 16.69 19.59
CA MET A 442 -6.59 17.52 20.73
C MET A 442 -6.30 19.01 20.50
N ASP A 443 -5.15 19.34 19.93
CA ASP A 443 -4.75 20.70 19.61
C ASP A 443 -5.63 21.27 18.49
N VAL A 444 -5.86 20.50 17.41
CA VAL A 444 -6.81 20.87 16.34
C VAL A 444 -8.20 21.12 16.90
N GLN A 445 -8.69 20.27 17.80
CA GLN A 445 -9.98 20.49 18.43
C GLN A 445 -10.03 21.82 19.20
N SER A 446 -8.98 22.10 19.98
CA SER A 446 -8.85 23.30 20.79
C SER A 446 -8.81 24.54 19.90
N ASP A 447 -7.87 24.56 18.96
CA ASP A 447 -7.52 25.72 18.14
C ASP A 447 -8.61 26.02 17.10
N MET A 448 -9.21 24.97 16.55
CA MET A 448 -10.34 25.09 15.63
C MET A 448 -11.71 25.12 16.34
N LYS A 449 -11.73 25.14 17.67
CA LYS A 449 -12.96 25.20 18.50
C LYS A 449 -14.03 24.18 18.07
N ILE A 450 -13.60 23.00 17.61
CA ILE A 450 -14.50 21.96 17.12
C ILE A 450 -15.21 21.34 18.32
N LYS A 451 -16.52 21.53 18.40
CA LYS A 451 -17.32 20.96 19.49
C LYS A 451 -17.55 19.47 19.24
N GLY A 452 -17.32 18.63 20.26
CA GLY A 452 -17.69 17.21 20.24
C GLY A 452 -16.67 16.25 19.64
N LEU A 453 -15.55 16.71 19.06
CA LEU A 453 -14.54 15.85 18.45
C LEU A 453 -13.95 14.83 19.45
N SER A 454 -13.56 15.26 20.66
CA SER A 454 -13.08 14.36 21.73
C SER A 454 -14.14 13.38 22.18
N ARG A 455 -15.43 13.74 22.05
CA ARG A 455 -16.55 12.85 22.40
C ARG A 455 -16.74 11.78 21.31
N ALA A 456 -16.68 12.17 20.03
CA ALA A 456 -16.76 11.25 18.89
C ALA A 456 -15.55 10.30 18.82
N LEU A 457 -14.38 10.77 19.26
CA LEU A 457 -13.14 10.00 19.31
C LEU A 457 -12.89 9.32 20.66
N ARG A 458 -13.84 9.34 21.60
CA ARG A 458 -13.63 8.85 22.97
C ARG A 458 -13.08 7.43 23.02
N ASP A 459 -13.67 6.51 22.26
CA ASP A 459 -13.27 5.10 22.26
C ASP A 459 -11.89 4.88 21.61
N PRO A 460 -11.58 5.44 20.42
CA PRO A 460 -10.22 5.39 19.88
C PRO A 460 -9.17 6.04 20.77
N LEU A 461 -9.47 7.21 21.35
CA LEU A 461 -8.54 7.89 22.26
C LEU A 461 -8.27 7.04 23.49
N LYS A 462 -9.29 6.34 24.00
CA LYS A 462 -9.14 5.39 25.11
C LYS A 462 -8.34 4.15 24.69
N SER A 463 -8.57 3.60 23.51
CA SER A 463 -7.79 2.49 22.95
C SER A 463 -6.32 2.89 22.73
N ALA A 464 -6.08 4.07 22.16
CA ALA A 464 -4.76 4.65 21.98
C ALA A 464 -4.05 4.83 23.34
N ALA A 465 -4.73 5.40 24.34
CA ALA A 465 -4.21 5.53 25.69
C ALA A 465 -3.90 4.15 26.32
N SER A 466 -4.76 3.15 26.11
CA SER A 466 -4.53 1.79 26.59
C SER A 466 -3.30 1.15 25.94
N LEU A 467 -3.11 1.37 24.64
CA LEU A 467 -1.92 0.92 23.91
C LEU A 467 -0.65 1.59 24.46
N LEU A 468 -0.65 2.92 24.57
CA LEU A 468 0.46 3.69 25.16
C LEU A 468 0.81 3.14 26.55
N ASN A 469 -0.19 2.97 27.41
CA ASN A 469 0.00 2.45 28.76
C ASN A 469 0.52 1.00 28.77
N SER A 470 0.10 0.15 27.82
CA SER A 470 0.57 -1.25 27.73
C SER A 470 2.03 -1.37 27.29
N LEU A 471 2.55 -0.36 26.59
CA LEU A 471 3.94 -0.30 26.12
C LEU A 471 4.89 0.29 27.18
N ARG A 472 4.36 0.79 28.30
CA ARG A 472 5.14 1.30 29.42
C ARG A 472 5.79 0.14 30.18
N VAL A 473 7.08 0.27 30.46
CA VAL A 473 7.81 -0.65 31.35
C VAL A 473 8.71 0.11 32.30
N GLU A 474 9.24 -0.61 33.28
CA GLU A 474 10.31 -0.15 34.14
C GLU A 474 11.68 -0.62 33.59
N ASP A 475 12.60 0.33 33.38
CA ASP A 475 13.97 0.04 32.97
C ASP A 475 14.84 -0.17 34.22
N ALA A 476 15.06 -1.44 34.57
CA ALA A 476 15.85 -1.86 35.72
C ALA A 476 17.33 -1.41 35.66
N GLN A 477 17.88 -1.17 34.47
CA GLN A 477 19.28 -0.74 34.31
C GLN A 477 19.44 0.78 34.40
N ASN A 478 18.34 1.53 34.19
CA ASN A 478 18.32 2.98 34.36
C ASN A 478 17.66 3.41 35.68
N GLY A 479 18.01 2.72 36.77
CA GLY A 479 17.53 3.06 38.12
C GLY A 479 16.05 2.72 38.38
N GLY A 480 15.46 1.80 37.61
CA GLY A 480 14.05 1.42 37.77
C GLY A 480 13.08 2.50 37.25
N MET A 481 13.48 3.26 36.24
CA MET A 481 12.66 4.36 35.72
C MET A 481 11.66 3.90 34.66
N GLU A 482 10.47 4.52 34.64
CA GLU A 482 9.45 4.24 33.61
C GLU A 482 9.91 4.71 32.22
N THR A 483 9.74 3.86 31.21
CA THR A 483 10.02 4.15 29.79
C THR A 483 8.98 3.45 28.90
N TYR A 484 8.96 3.76 27.60
CA TYR A 484 8.11 3.10 26.62
C TYR A 484 8.99 2.20 25.72
N VAL A 485 8.77 0.88 25.75
CA VAL A 485 9.72 -0.11 25.18
C VAL A 485 9.65 -0.22 23.68
N TYR A 486 10.83 -0.47 23.13
CA TYR A 486 11.06 -0.92 21.78
C TYR A 486 11.24 -2.44 21.71
N ARG A 487 10.33 -3.11 20.99
CA ARG A 487 10.34 -4.53 20.57
C ARG A 487 10.05 -5.67 21.55
N GLY A 488 9.34 -6.68 21.00
CA GLY A 488 8.92 -7.95 21.60
C GLY A 488 9.96 -9.09 21.56
N GLY A 489 11.25 -8.80 21.74
CA GLY A 489 12.31 -9.84 21.78
C GLY A 489 13.40 -9.64 22.83
N SER A 490 13.44 -8.50 23.53
CA SER A 490 14.55 -8.14 24.42
C SER A 490 14.49 -8.76 25.82
N LYS A 491 13.46 -9.56 26.13
CA LYS A 491 13.41 -10.26 27.44
C LYS A 491 14.47 -11.35 27.59
N GLU A 492 15.03 -11.88 26.50
CA GLU A 492 15.85 -13.10 26.59
C GLU A 492 17.36 -12.88 26.70
N HIS A 493 17.92 -11.70 26.34
CA HIS A 493 19.37 -11.65 26.05
C HIS A 493 20.20 -10.58 26.75
N GLY A 494 19.76 -9.97 27.84
CA GLY A 494 20.66 -9.24 28.78
C GLY A 494 21.63 -8.24 28.13
N GLN A 495 21.35 -7.79 26.90
CA GLN A 495 22.20 -6.91 26.13
C GLN A 495 21.68 -5.47 26.30
N PRO A 496 22.61 -4.52 26.48
CA PRO A 496 22.29 -3.15 26.83
C PRO A 496 21.40 -2.51 25.76
N GLY A 497 20.31 -1.88 26.20
CA GLY A 497 19.56 -0.93 25.38
C GLY A 497 20.42 0.32 25.13
N LEU A 498 21.37 0.23 24.21
CA LEU A 498 22.19 1.36 23.76
C LEU A 498 21.34 2.47 23.09
N ASP A 499 20.04 2.25 22.90
CA ASP A 499 19.14 3.11 22.12
C ASP A 499 18.05 3.84 22.94
N VAL A 500 18.10 3.77 24.28
CA VAL A 500 17.10 4.40 25.17
C VAL A 500 17.23 5.93 25.23
N LYS A 501 18.34 6.50 24.76
CA LYS A 501 18.73 7.89 25.07
C LYS A 501 18.29 8.90 24.00
N GLY A 502 18.30 8.50 22.72
CA GLY A 502 17.63 9.21 21.62
C GLY A 502 16.09 9.24 21.74
N CYS A 503 15.54 8.31 22.52
CA CYS A 503 14.10 8.11 22.67
C CYS A 503 13.45 8.86 23.84
N GLN A 504 14.21 9.56 24.69
CA GLN A 504 13.66 10.19 25.91
C GLN A 504 12.62 11.28 25.62
N GLY A 505 12.76 12.06 24.54
CA GLY A 505 11.73 13.02 24.14
C GLY A 505 10.44 12.36 23.64
N ARG A 506 10.51 11.12 23.13
CA ARG A 506 9.33 10.32 22.77
C ARG A 506 8.56 9.91 24.01
N ASN A 507 9.26 9.54 25.09
CA ASN A 507 8.63 9.22 26.37
C ASN A 507 7.83 10.41 26.90
N ALA A 508 8.37 11.64 26.78
CA ALA A 508 7.68 12.85 27.20
C ALA A 508 6.35 13.07 26.45
N ILE A 509 6.30 12.71 25.16
CA ILE A 509 5.09 12.84 24.34
C ILE A 509 4.06 11.75 24.62
N CYS A 510 4.49 10.50 24.77
CA CYS A 510 3.62 9.42 25.21
C CYS A 510 2.97 9.75 26.56
N GLU A 511 3.77 10.27 27.48
CA GLU A 511 3.31 10.69 28.79
C GLU A 511 2.38 11.92 28.74
N LEU A 512 2.72 12.92 27.92
CA LEU A 512 1.89 14.11 27.70
C LEU A 512 0.51 13.73 27.16
N ALA A 513 0.45 12.82 26.20
CA ALA A 513 -0.81 12.33 25.63
C ALA A 513 -1.69 11.70 26.72
N LEU A 514 -1.13 10.85 27.58
CA LEU A 514 -1.87 10.25 28.70
C LEU A 514 -2.36 11.29 29.71
N VAL A 515 -1.52 12.28 30.05
CA VAL A 515 -1.87 13.38 30.97
C VAL A 515 -3.00 14.23 30.40
N ARG A 516 -2.92 14.63 29.13
CA ARG A 516 -3.95 15.46 28.48
C ARG A 516 -5.26 14.72 28.28
N LEU A 517 -5.22 13.43 27.94
CA LEU A 517 -6.39 12.57 27.88
C LEU A 517 -7.03 12.32 29.24
N LYS A 518 -6.30 12.56 30.34
CA LYS A 518 -6.73 12.32 31.73
C LYS A 518 -7.09 10.85 32.00
N GLU A 519 -6.42 9.94 31.31
CA GLU A 519 -6.58 8.49 31.47
C GLU A 519 -5.50 7.92 32.41
N PHE A 520 -5.74 6.73 32.95
CA PHE A 520 -4.78 5.97 33.79
C PHE A 520 -4.20 6.70 35.02
N ARG A 521 -4.87 7.76 35.52
CA ARG A 521 -4.47 8.56 36.69
C ARG A 521 -3.06 9.18 36.56
N ARG A 522 -2.65 9.56 35.35
CA ARG A 522 -1.39 10.29 35.14
C ARG A 522 -1.56 11.77 35.39
N SER A 523 -0.52 12.41 35.91
CA SER A 523 -0.53 13.81 36.31
C SER A 523 0.64 14.59 35.70
N LYS A 524 0.56 15.93 35.75
CA LYS A 524 1.69 16.79 35.40
C LYS A 524 2.94 16.48 36.25
N SER A 525 2.78 15.90 37.44
CA SER A 525 3.93 15.47 38.24
C SER A 525 4.64 14.27 37.63
N ASP A 526 3.92 13.36 36.98
CA ASP A 526 4.51 12.19 36.33
C ASP A 526 5.20 12.59 35.03
N LEU A 527 4.55 13.46 34.25
CA LEU A 527 5.18 14.11 33.09
C LEU A 527 6.47 14.85 33.45
N LYS A 528 6.47 15.58 34.57
CA LYS A 528 7.67 16.26 35.08
C LYS A 528 8.80 15.28 35.44
N LYS A 529 8.50 14.07 35.94
CA LYS A 529 9.54 13.05 36.19
C LYS A 529 10.20 12.61 34.89
N ILE A 530 9.42 12.37 33.84
CA ILE A 530 9.93 12.01 32.51
C ILE A 530 10.77 13.15 31.90
N ILE A 531 10.33 14.41 32.03
CA ILE A 531 11.10 15.59 31.58
C ILE A 531 12.41 15.73 32.37
N ASN A 532 12.37 15.54 33.69
CA ASN A 532 13.59 15.58 34.51
C ASN A 532 14.57 14.47 34.13
N GLN A 533 14.08 13.29 33.77
CA GLN A 533 14.89 12.20 33.25
C GLN A 533 15.58 12.60 31.95
N TRP A 534 14.84 13.20 31.01
CA TRP A 534 15.43 13.75 29.79
C TRP A 534 16.57 14.73 30.11
N THR A 535 16.37 15.64 31.06
CA THR A 535 17.40 16.59 31.52
C THR A 535 18.62 15.88 32.13
N MET A 536 18.44 14.81 32.89
CA MET A 536 19.52 14.05 33.53
C MET A 536 20.41 13.33 32.52
N TYR A 537 19.82 12.75 31.47
CA TYR A 537 20.54 11.97 30.45
C TYR A 537 20.88 12.76 29.17
N ARG A 538 20.57 14.06 29.13
CA ARG A 538 20.84 14.93 27.97
C ARG A 538 22.33 15.05 27.60
N GLY A 539 23.25 14.81 28.54
CA GLY A 539 24.69 14.91 28.29
C GLY A 539 25.18 13.97 27.17
N GLU A 540 24.51 12.84 26.99
CA GLU A 540 24.81 11.88 25.91
C GLU A 540 24.18 12.30 24.58
N LEU A 541 22.99 12.90 24.62
CA LEU A 541 22.39 13.60 23.47
C LEU A 541 23.32 14.74 23.01
N ASP A 542 23.91 15.49 23.94
CA ASP A 542 24.87 16.54 23.65
C ASP A 542 26.22 16.02 23.11
N ALA A 543 26.59 14.76 23.40
CA ALA A 543 27.79 14.12 22.85
C ALA A 543 27.60 13.73 21.37
N VAL A 544 26.39 13.28 20.99
CA VAL A 544 25.97 13.10 19.59
C VAL A 544 26.14 14.40 18.80
N ARG A 545 25.71 15.53 19.37
CA ARG A 545 25.89 16.87 18.79
C ARG A 545 27.37 17.22 18.56
N ARG A 546 28.28 16.83 19.44
CA ARG A 546 29.72 17.13 19.33
C ARG A 546 30.48 16.22 18.36
N MET A 547 29.82 15.22 17.74
CA MET A 547 30.48 14.16 16.97
C MET A 547 31.62 13.49 17.78
N GLU A 548 31.52 13.48 19.11
CA GLU A 548 32.40 12.72 19.98
C GLU A 548 32.07 11.25 19.75
N TYR A 549 32.75 10.66 18.78
CA TYR A 549 32.64 9.26 18.44
C TYR A 549 32.65 8.39 19.71
N TYR A 550 31.72 7.45 19.83
CA TYR A 550 31.98 6.22 20.57
C TYR A 550 33.05 5.40 19.82
N ALA A 551 34.27 5.93 19.77
CA ALA A 551 35.45 5.16 19.46
C ALA A 551 36.05 4.73 20.79
N PRO A 552 36.19 3.42 21.06
CA PRO A 552 37.07 2.97 22.13
C PRO A 552 38.43 3.69 21.95
N PRO A 553 39.11 4.09 23.04
CA PRO A 553 40.40 4.77 22.95
C PRO A 553 41.34 4.02 21.99
N GLY A 554 41.81 4.70 20.94
CA GLY A 554 42.80 4.16 20.00
C GLY A 554 42.31 3.60 18.65
N LYS A 555 41.04 3.80 18.25
CA LYS A 555 40.56 3.42 16.90
C LYS A 555 39.99 4.59 16.10
N ARG A 556 40.25 4.62 14.79
CA ARG A 556 39.76 5.64 13.84
C ARG A 556 38.35 5.27 13.34
N GLY A 557 37.44 6.23 13.29
CA GLY A 557 36.04 6.05 12.91
C GLY A 557 35.81 5.63 11.45
N SER A 558 34.77 4.82 11.21
CA SER A 558 34.37 4.27 9.90
C SER A 558 33.35 5.16 9.17
N PRO A 559 33.30 5.20 7.82
CA PRO A 559 32.29 5.95 7.05
C PRO A 559 30.83 5.61 7.38
N HIS A 560 30.55 4.39 7.84
CA HIS A 560 29.21 3.96 8.30
C HIS A 560 28.66 4.76 9.50
N ASN A 561 29.46 5.63 10.11
CA ASN A 561 28.98 6.50 11.19
C ASN A 561 28.29 7.76 10.67
N PHE A 562 28.42 8.13 9.38
CA PHE A 562 27.80 9.35 8.88
C PHE A 562 26.26 9.27 8.88
N ASP A 563 25.69 8.18 8.34
CA ASP A 563 24.23 7.96 8.32
C ASP A 563 23.67 7.75 9.74
N ARG A 564 24.44 7.06 10.60
CA ARG A 564 24.13 6.97 12.03
C ARG A 564 24.12 8.33 12.72
N ASN A 565 25.06 9.22 12.40
CA ASN A 565 25.14 10.55 12.98
C ASN A 565 24.05 11.49 12.45
N PHE A 566 23.63 11.35 11.19
CA PHE A 566 22.46 12.05 10.64
C PHE A 566 21.18 11.65 11.39
N ASN A 567 20.95 10.35 11.59
CA ASN A 567 19.80 9.87 12.35
C ASN A 567 19.85 10.30 13.81
N ALA A 568 21.02 10.24 14.44
CA ALA A 568 21.18 10.69 15.82
C ALA A 568 20.96 12.21 15.96
N ALA A 569 21.37 13.02 14.97
CA ALA A 569 21.06 14.45 14.88
C ALA A 569 19.55 14.71 14.73
N TYR A 570 18.88 13.91 13.89
CA TYR A 570 17.43 13.94 13.75
C TYR A 570 16.70 13.64 15.06
N TYR A 571 17.07 12.54 15.74
CA TYR A 571 16.53 12.17 17.05
C TYR A 571 16.80 13.20 18.13
N TRP A 572 17.98 13.82 18.09
CA TRP A 572 18.36 14.87 19.01
C TRP A 572 17.44 16.09 18.87
N MET A 573 17.28 16.62 17.66
CA MET A 573 16.39 17.77 17.39
C MET A 573 14.94 17.45 17.78
N TYR A 574 14.48 16.27 17.38
CA TYR A 574 13.12 15.81 17.62
C TYR A 574 12.82 15.61 19.11
N GLY A 575 13.79 15.05 19.84
CA GLY A 575 13.70 14.88 21.29
C GLY A 575 13.59 16.20 22.03
N HIS A 576 14.32 17.24 21.59
CA HIS A 576 14.24 18.58 22.18
C HIS A 576 12.87 19.22 21.92
N TYR A 577 12.39 19.19 20.68
CA TYR A 577 11.09 19.74 20.31
C TYR A 577 9.94 19.19 21.16
N HIS A 578 9.87 17.87 21.22
CA HIS A 578 8.78 17.17 21.88
C HIS A 578 8.83 17.28 23.40
N THR A 579 10.04 17.35 23.97
CA THR A 579 10.21 17.65 25.40
C THR A 579 9.80 19.09 25.71
N LEU A 580 10.05 20.04 24.81
CA LEU A 580 9.62 21.43 24.95
C LEU A 580 8.08 21.54 24.97
N LEU A 581 7.39 20.85 24.06
CA LEU A 581 5.92 20.78 24.06
C LEU A 581 5.38 20.21 25.38
N ALA A 582 5.98 19.12 25.87
CA ALA A 582 5.62 18.55 27.16
C ALA A 582 5.89 19.51 28.34
N ALA A 583 7.02 20.22 28.30
CA ALA A 583 7.38 21.18 29.33
C ALA A 583 6.44 22.39 29.36
N LYS A 584 5.95 22.84 28.20
CA LYS A 584 4.93 23.91 28.07
C LYS A 584 3.64 23.53 28.78
N ASP A 585 3.24 22.25 28.72
CA ASP A 585 2.07 21.76 29.46
C ASP A 585 2.33 21.73 30.98
N VAL A 586 3.54 21.36 31.42
CA VAL A 586 3.91 21.43 32.84
C VAL A 586 3.93 22.88 33.35
N GLY A 587 4.52 23.79 32.59
CA GLY A 587 4.62 25.23 32.88
C GLY A 587 5.63 25.60 33.96
N GLY A 588 5.70 26.92 34.24
CA GLY A 588 6.57 27.52 35.26
C GLY A 588 8.06 27.23 35.03
N LYS A 589 8.82 27.11 36.13
CA LYS A 589 10.29 26.92 36.09
C LYS A 589 10.75 25.74 35.22
N THR A 590 9.94 24.68 35.12
CA THR A 590 10.27 23.51 34.29
C THR A 590 10.20 23.87 32.80
N TYR A 591 9.21 24.66 32.38
CA TYR A 591 9.18 25.19 31.02
C TYR A 591 10.35 26.13 30.76
N ASP A 592 10.61 27.09 31.64
CA ASP A 592 11.68 28.07 31.47
C ASP A 592 13.05 27.39 31.25
N GLU A 593 13.36 26.37 32.07
CA GLU A 593 14.59 25.59 31.97
C GLU A 593 14.69 24.82 30.65
N ILE A 594 13.63 24.11 30.26
CA ILE A 594 13.62 23.33 29.01
C ILE A 594 13.66 24.23 27.78
N ASN A 595 12.93 25.34 27.81
CA ASN A 595 12.94 26.36 26.78
C ASN A 595 14.34 26.97 26.59
N GLU A 596 15.03 27.29 27.69
CA GLU A 596 16.41 27.77 27.64
C GLU A 596 17.36 26.71 27.03
N ILE A 597 17.22 25.45 27.44
CA ILE A 597 18.03 24.34 26.90
C ILE A 597 17.78 24.17 25.40
N CYS A 598 16.53 24.09 24.97
CA CYS A 598 16.16 23.90 23.57
C CYS A 598 16.59 25.08 22.69
N THR A 599 16.44 26.30 23.20
CA THR A 599 16.89 27.52 22.51
C THR A 599 18.42 27.51 22.37
N LYS A 600 19.16 27.21 23.44
CA LYS A 600 20.62 27.09 23.37
C LYS A 600 21.06 25.97 22.41
N ALA A 601 20.35 24.85 22.42
CA ALA A 601 20.59 23.72 21.54
C ALA A 601 20.43 24.11 20.06
N LEU A 602 19.33 24.77 19.68
CA LEU A 602 19.10 25.26 18.31
C LEU A 602 20.13 26.31 17.85
N MET A 603 20.79 26.98 18.79
CA MET A 603 21.71 28.10 18.53
C MET A 603 23.19 27.72 18.58
N LEU A 604 23.57 26.62 19.23
CA LEU A 604 24.97 26.19 19.38
C LEU A 604 25.41 25.38 18.18
N THR A 605 26.37 25.92 17.41
CA THR A 605 26.96 25.49 16.11
C THR A 605 26.23 25.94 14.84
N LYS A 606 25.78 27.20 14.83
CA LYS A 606 25.65 27.98 13.60
C LYS A 606 27.02 28.16 12.93
N TYR A 607 27.08 28.15 11.60
CA TYR A 607 28.19 28.77 10.88
C TYR A 607 28.22 30.27 11.16
N ASP A 608 29.31 30.95 10.79
CA ASP A 608 29.46 32.39 10.99
C ASP A 608 28.34 33.21 10.31
N ASP A 609 27.65 32.62 9.32
CA ASP A 609 26.47 33.19 8.64
C ASP A 609 25.15 33.06 9.43
N GLY A 610 25.20 32.46 10.63
CA GLY A 610 24.05 32.28 11.50
C GLY A 610 23.17 31.07 11.16
N THR A 611 23.57 30.21 10.21
CA THR A 611 22.76 29.10 9.71
C THR A 611 23.38 27.72 9.99
N TRP A 612 22.57 26.68 9.77
CA TRP A 612 23.00 25.28 9.82
C TRP A 612 23.23 24.68 8.44
N LEU A 613 23.04 25.44 7.36
CA LEU A 613 22.98 24.98 5.96
C LEU A 613 24.24 24.22 5.52
N GLY A 614 25.40 24.54 6.11
CA GLY A 614 26.67 23.85 5.83
C GLY A 614 26.95 22.61 6.69
N HIS A 615 26.15 22.32 7.73
CA HIS A 615 26.53 21.33 8.74
C HIS A 615 26.38 19.91 8.19
N PRO A 616 27.41 19.04 8.23
CA PRO A 616 27.39 17.74 7.56
C PRO A 616 26.20 16.85 7.93
N SER A 617 25.75 16.89 9.19
CA SER A 617 24.58 16.12 9.67
C SER A 617 23.32 16.94 9.95
N PHE A 618 23.40 18.27 10.04
CA PHE A 618 22.26 19.13 10.42
C PHE A 618 21.80 20.06 9.27
N GLY A 619 22.61 20.24 8.22
CA GLY A 619 22.24 21.08 7.06
C GLY A 619 21.02 20.57 6.33
N LYS A 620 20.89 19.24 6.19
CA LYS A 620 19.67 18.58 5.67
C LYS A 620 18.44 18.75 6.58
N LEU A 621 18.62 19.11 7.85
CA LEU A 621 17.56 19.31 8.85
C LEU A 621 17.29 20.80 9.14
N CYS A 622 18.01 21.71 8.46
CA CYS A 622 17.97 23.14 8.75
C CYS A 622 16.56 23.73 8.62
N GLY A 623 15.78 23.26 7.62
CA GLY A 623 14.38 23.66 7.45
C GLY A 623 13.48 23.27 8.63
N THR A 624 13.67 22.07 9.19
CA THR A 624 12.91 21.61 10.37
C THR A 624 13.31 22.40 11.61
N CYS A 625 14.61 22.63 11.86
CA CYS A 625 15.08 23.47 12.97
C CYS A 625 14.51 24.89 12.92
N LEU A 626 14.51 25.51 11.73
CA LEU A 626 13.99 26.85 11.52
C LEU A 626 12.46 26.89 11.65
N GLY A 627 11.76 25.86 11.16
CA GLY A 627 10.31 25.73 11.31
C GLY A 627 9.86 25.70 12.79
N LEU A 628 10.56 24.95 13.65
CA LEU A 628 10.27 24.92 15.08
C LEU A 628 10.41 26.28 15.76
N TRP A 629 11.36 27.09 15.28
CA TRP A 629 11.61 28.42 15.81
C TRP A 629 10.58 29.44 15.29
N ILE A 630 10.25 29.37 14.00
CA ILE A 630 9.25 30.22 13.33
C ILE A 630 7.84 29.96 13.88
N LEU A 631 7.50 28.71 14.17
CA LEU A 631 6.19 28.34 14.75
C LEU A 631 6.01 28.82 16.21
N GLY A 632 7.04 29.45 16.80
CA GLY A 632 6.90 30.10 18.09
C GLY A 632 6.80 29.14 19.26
N GLU A 633 7.46 27.98 19.19
CA GLU A 633 7.43 27.00 20.27
C GLU A 633 8.47 27.27 21.36
N THR A 634 9.47 28.13 21.09
CA THR A 634 10.40 28.68 22.09
C THR A 634 10.12 30.16 22.39
N GLU A 635 10.40 30.58 23.63
CA GLU A 635 10.32 31.98 24.11
C GLU A 635 11.72 32.56 24.41
N GLY A 636 11.91 33.87 24.24
CA GLY A 636 13.14 34.56 24.63
C GLY A 636 13.37 35.90 23.92
N PRO A 637 14.30 36.75 24.41
CA PRO A 637 14.56 38.11 23.90
C PRO A 637 15.11 38.15 22.46
N TRP A 638 15.35 36.97 21.86
CA TRP A 638 15.92 36.81 20.53
C TRP A 638 14.88 36.51 19.44
N ARG A 639 13.58 36.63 19.76
CA ARG A 639 12.45 36.52 18.82
C ARG A 639 12.27 37.74 17.92
N GLU A 640 12.87 38.87 18.29
CA GLU A 640 12.67 40.17 17.63
C GLU A 640 13.77 40.54 16.62
N GLY A 641 14.66 39.59 16.27
CA GLY A 641 15.83 39.83 15.40
C GLY A 641 15.85 38.95 14.16
#